data_AF-A0A8H6T4T8-F1
#
_entry.id   AF-A0A8H6T4T8-F1
#
_cell.length_a   1.000
_cell.length_b   1.000
_cell.length_c   1.000
_cell.angle_alpha   90.00
_cell.angle_beta   90.00
_cell.angle_gamma   90.00
#
_symmetry.space_group_name_H-M   'P 1'
#
loop_
_entity.id
_entity.type
_entity.pdbx_description
1 polymer ?
#
loop_
_entity_poly.entity_id
_entity_poly.type
_entity_poly.pdbx_seq_one_letter_code
_entity_poly.pdbx_strand_id
1 'polypeptide(L)'
;MGKKPASTSRAKRGGGRGRSIRSAYSDFRPESAIDGDTNQDENNDSDAEEQVVKIEVPVAMWDFDHCDPRRCSGKKLSRLGLIKELKVGSRFRGIVVSPKGTKVISPADRDLVLANGLAVVECSWARLDDVPFNKIASPHERLLPYLLATNPTNYGKPWRLNCVEALAAAFYITGFDSYAERLLSGFGWGGSFWQVNRHFIQKYRRCTTSEDVERMQQELMDELERNWEESRKQKELVPGEEDDLLVPNPNHRHEASDSGEDGASDAERSDDEMGTMFFEPYSTMLRAKNVGILAMEVYLPKRCVSLADLEEYNGVAKGKYTIGLGQQYMAFVDDREDINSFALSAVSGLLDNYHIDPTTIGWLEVGTETLVDKSKSVKTTLMRLFADSGNFDIEGIDSKNACYGSTAALFNAVNWIESSSWDGRNAIVVAADIAIYADGPARPAGGAGACAMLIGPDAPIIFDSIHGSYMADSYDFYKPNMASEYPEVDGPGSIAAYSTALDSSYSAYKRKLKVSSNYPGVFSLEDMDYAIFHTPYIKQTIKGYARALFNDFLAAPHLSPSSDVKPPPSIWDKTTETAFIQLGSESFIKKVDPTLACARRLGNLYTASLYTCLASLIASVPPATLSGKRSSMYAFGGGCAASFFTLRIVGDTTEMQHKLDLLSRLTRMEVVSCHEFSRSLKLREQHRNAVSYSPSGLITDVWPGAYYLDKITALAQSI
;
A
#
# COMPACT_ATOMS: atom_id res chain seq x y z
N MET A 1 -4.39 55.54 10.00
CA MET A 1 -4.49 56.62 11.00
C MET A 1 -5.37 56.14 12.15
N GLY A 2 -4.94 56.32 13.41
CA GLY A 2 -5.73 56.03 14.62
C GLY A 2 -5.00 55.21 15.68
N LYS A 3 -4.40 55.88 16.68
CA LYS A 3 -3.70 55.29 17.85
C LYS A 3 -4.68 54.94 18.98
N LYS A 4 -4.46 53.77 19.62
CA LYS A 4 -4.50 53.35 21.06
C LYS A 4 -5.31 54.20 22.08
N PRO A 5 -5.91 53.59 23.14
CA PRO A 5 -5.11 53.01 24.24
C PRO A 5 -5.70 51.81 25.03
N ALA A 6 -4.83 51.24 25.87
CA ALA A 6 -5.08 50.20 26.85
C ALA A 6 -5.53 50.80 28.20
N SER A 7 -6.38 50.07 28.94
CA SER A 7 -6.67 50.33 30.35
C SER A 7 -6.69 49.04 31.17
N THR A 8 -5.92 49.05 32.25
CA THR A 8 -5.86 48.06 33.32
C THR A 8 -7.01 48.22 34.32
N SER A 9 -7.60 47.11 34.80
CA SER A 9 -8.28 47.10 36.11
C SER A 9 -8.23 45.72 36.77
N ARG A 10 -8.09 45.75 38.10
CA ARG A 10 -7.76 44.65 39.03
C ARG A 10 -9.02 44.15 39.76
N ALA A 11 -8.93 42.90 40.27
CA ALA A 11 -9.73 42.23 41.33
C ALA A 11 -10.99 41.46 40.83
N LYS A 12 -11.26 40.20 41.21
CA LYS A 12 -11.47 39.63 42.55
C LYS A 12 -11.55 38.09 42.45
N ARG A 13 -11.17 37.40 43.53
CA ARG A 13 -11.43 35.97 43.79
C ARG A 13 -12.93 35.76 44.01
N GLY A 14 -13.49 34.74 43.37
CA GLY A 14 -14.80 34.16 43.67
C GLY A 14 -14.80 32.69 43.24
N GLY A 15 -14.97 31.78 44.21
CA GLY A 15 -15.07 30.35 43.96
C GLY A 15 -16.40 29.98 43.31
N GLY A 16 -16.36 29.05 42.36
CA GLY A 16 -17.55 28.53 41.69
C GLY A 16 -17.23 27.18 41.03
N ARG A 17 -17.97 26.16 41.45
CA ARG A 17 -17.89 24.75 41.02
C ARG A 17 -17.89 24.63 39.49
N GLY A 18 -16.90 23.92 38.95
CA GLY A 18 -16.81 23.59 37.53
C GLY A 18 -17.94 22.66 37.09
N ARG A 19 -18.81 23.18 36.22
CA ARG A 19 -19.82 22.41 35.48
C ARG A 19 -19.30 22.30 34.04
N SER A 20 -18.90 21.10 33.63
CA SER A 20 -18.45 20.81 32.27
C SER A 20 -19.59 21.04 31.28
N ILE A 21 -19.38 21.97 30.36
CA ILE A 21 -20.27 22.24 29.22
C ILE A 21 -19.96 21.21 28.15
N ARG A 22 -20.93 20.32 27.90
CA ARG A 22 -20.97 19.43 26.74
C ARG A 22 -21.10 20.27 25.47
N SER A 23 -20.05 20.30 24.65
CA SER A 23 -20.11 20.76 23.27
C SER A 23 -20.55 19.61 22.40
N ALA A 24 -21.66 19.80 21.68
CA ALA A 24 -22.16 18.90 20.66
C ALA A 24 -21.24 18.94 19.44
N TYR A 25 -20.71 17.79 19.06
CA TYR A 25 -20.29 17.49 17.69
C TYR A 25 -20.90 16.13 17.35
N SER A 26 -21.72 16.14 16.31
CA SER A 26 -22.39 15.00 15.71
C SER A 26 -21.38 14.04 15.09
N ASP A 27 -21.35 12.81 15.59
CA ASP A 27 -20.62 11.69 15.01
C ASP A 27 -21.27 11.25 13.70
N PHE A 28 -20.54 11.37 12.59
CA PHE A 28 -20.93 10.80 11.30
C PHE A 28 -20.50 9.32 11.25
N ARG A 29 -21.45 8.44 10.93
CA ARG A 29 -21.34 6.97 10.85
C ARG A 29 -20.98 6.57 9.40
N PRO A 30 -20.01 5.68 9.14
CA PRO A 30 -19.76 5.17 7.79
C PRO A 30 -20.87 4.19 7.35
N GLU A 31 -21.37 4.33 6.13
CA GLU A 31 -22.44 3.52 5.50
C GLU A 31 -22.06 2.07 5.16
N SER A 32 -20.86 1.60 5.51
CA SER A 32 -20.49 0.18 5.42
C SER A 32 -20.93 -0.64 6.63
N ALA A 33 -21.53 -0.01 7.64
CA ALA A 33 -22.24 -0.68 8.73
C ALA A 33 -23.69 -0.91 8.33
N ILE A 34 -23.94 -1.93 7.51
CA ILE A 34 -25.29 -2.51 7.37
C ILE A 34 -25.59 -3.21 8.70
N ASP A 35 -26.11 -2.46 9.67
CA ASP A 35 -27.01 -3.05 10.65
C ASP A 35 -28.36 -3.09 9.94
N GLY A 36 -28.79 -4.28 9.49
CA GLY A 36 -30.12 -4.45 8.92
C GLY A 36 -31.16 -4.02 9.94
N ASP A 37 -31.78 -2.88 9.70
CA ASP A 37 -32.91 -2.35 10.46
C ASP A 37 -34.17 -2.95 9.84
N THR A 38 -34.57 -4.15 10.28
CA THR A 38 -35.87 -4.72 9.88
C THR A 38 -36.94 -4.16 10.80
N ASN A 39 -37.46 -3.00 10.43
CA ASN A 39 -38.78 -2.51 10.79
C ASN A 39 -39.31 -1.60 9.67
N GLN A 40 -40.02 -2.17 8.70
CA GLN A 40 -41.28 -1.61 8.20
C GLN A 40 -42.01 -2.62 7.30
N ASP A 41 -43.30 -2.74 7.59
CA ASP A 41 -44.30 -3.65 7.04
C ASP A 41 -44.55 -3.47 5.53
N GLU A 42 -44.74 -4.58 4.81
CA GLU A 42 -46.06 -4.95 4.22
C GLU A 42 -45.95 -6.23 3.35
N ASN A 43 -46.73 -7.25 3.77
CA ASN A 43 -47.39 -8.30 2.99
C ASN A 43 -46.56 -9.27 2.11
N ASN A 44 -46.20 -10.42 2.70
CA ASN A 44 -46.45 -11.71 2.07
C ASN A 44 -46.46 -12.85 3.11
N ASP A 45 -47.56 -13.60 3.16
CA ASP A 45 -47.78 -14.77 4.01
C ASP A 45 -46.74 -15.87 3.78
N SER A 46 -46.00 -16.25 4.84
CA SER A 46 -45.68 -17.65 5.14
C SER A 46 -45.14 -17.76 6.57
N ASP A 47 -45.94 -18.37 7.45
CA ASP A 47 -45.63 -18.65 8.86
C ASP A 47 -44.38 -19.54 9.02
N ALA A 48 -43.32 -18.98 9.63
CA ALA A 48 -42.30 -19.76 10.34
C ALA A 48 -41.74 -18.91 11.51
N GLU A 49 -42.27 -19.11 12.71
CA GLU A 49 -41.76 -18.49 13.94
C GLU A 49 -40.31 -18.95 14.22
N GLU A 50 -39.31 -18.06 14.05
CA GLU A 50 -37.95 -18.31 14.52
C GLU A 50 -37.90 -18.32 16.06
N GLN A 51 -37.68 -19.50 16.65
CA GLN A 51 -37.46 -19.64 18.10
C GLN A 51 -36.15 -18.95 18.53
N VAL A 52 -36.24 -17.83 19.26
CA VAL A 52 -35.07 -17.12 19.80
C VAL A 52 -34.44 -17.92 20.94
N VAL A 53 -33.24 -18.49 20.72
CA VAL A 53 -32.48 -19.24 21.72
C VAL A 53 -32.04 -18.33 22.88
N LYS A 54 -32.38 -18.71 24.12
CA LYS A 54 -31.94 -18.03 25.35
C LYS A 54 -30.74 -18.73 25.96
N ILE A 55 -29.71 -17.96 26.36
CA ILE A 55 -28.54 -18.49 27.06
C ILE A 55 -28.91 -18.65 28.55
N GLU A 56 -29.03 -19.89 29.02
CA GLU A 56 -29.50 -20.21 30.39
C GLU A 56 -28.36 -20.28 31.42
N VAL A 57 -27.13 -19.97 31.02
CA VAL A 57 -25.96 -19.96 31.90
C VAL A 57 -25.46 -18.53 32.13
N PRO A 58 -24.86 -18.22 33.29
CA PRO A 58 -24.26 -16.91 33.53
C PRO A 58 -23.12 -16.61 32.54
N VAL A 59 -23.18 -15.48 31.86
CA VAL A 59 -22.05 -14.97 31.05
C VAL A 59 -21.60 -13.64 31.65
N ALA A 60 -20.31 -13.48 31.93
CA ALA A 60 -19.80 -12.29 32.62
C ALA A 60 -18.47 -11.76 32.06
N MET A 61 -18.13 -10.51 32.36
CA MET A 61 -16.82 -9.95 32.02
C MET A 61 -16.29 -9.00 33.10
N TRP A 62 -14.96 -8.94 33.23
CA TRP A 62 -14.29 -7.79 33.84
C TRP A 62 -13.86 -6.84 32.75
N ASP A 63 -14.30 -5.59 32.84
CA ASP A 63 -13.97 -4.53 31.91
C ASP A 63 -13.00 -3.54 32.57
N PHE A 64 -11.88 -3.29 31.90
CA PHE A 64 -10.84 -2.36 32.33
C PHE A 64 -10.82 -1.06 31.53
N ASP A 65 -11.80 -0.82 30.65
CA ASP A 65 -11.90 0.39 29.81
C ASP A 65 -10.66 0.62 28.92
N HIS A 66 -9.96 -0.47 28.55
CA HIS A 66 -8.78 -0.40 27.69
C HIS A 66 -9.13 -0.33 26.19
N CYS A 67 -10.37 -0.65 25.83
CA CYS A 67 -10.88 -0.68 24.46
C CYS A 67 -11.86 0.48 24.21
N ASP A 68 -11.94 0.97 22.97
CA ASP A 68 -12.98 1.94 22.57
C ASP A 68 -14.38 1.34 22.84
N PRO A 69 -15.23 2.00 23.65
CA PRO A 69 -16.56 1.50 23.98
C PRO A 69 -17.44 1.16 22.79
N ARG A 70 -17.27 1.86 21.65
CA ARG A 70 -18.07 1.63 20.43
C ARG A 70 -17.65 0.36 19.69
N ARG A 71 -16.35 0.03 19.71
CA ARG A 71 -15.76 -1.11 18.98
C ARG A 71 -15.55 -2.36 19.85
N CYS A 72 -15.63 -2.21 21.17
CA CYS A 72 -15.45 -3.29 22.15
C CYS A 72 -16.57 -4.35 22.05
N SER A 73 -16.19 -5.60 21.77
CA SER A 73 -17.13 -6.73 21.67
C SER A 73 -17.81 -7.03 23.00
N GLY A 74 -17.08 -6.97 24.13
CA GLY A 74 -17.66 -7.18 25.45
C GLY A 74 -18.72 -6.13 25.79
N LYS A 75 -18.45 -4.85 25.53
CA LYS A 75 -19.42 -3.76 25.71
C LYS A 75 -20.61 -3.84 24.76
N LYS A 76 -20.44 -4.39 23.55
CA LYS A 76 -21.57 -4.66 22.66
C LYS A 76 -22.46 -5.77 23.23
N LEU A 77 -21.88 -6.86 23.72
CA LEU A 77 -22.64 -7.92 24.41
C LEU A 77 -23.38 -7.39 25.65
N SER A 78 -22.76 -6.47 26.40
CA SER A 78 -23.37 -5.85 27.59
C SER A 78 -24.61 -5.03 27.20
N ARG A 79 -24.51 -4.25 26.11
CA ARG A 79 -25.64 -3.51 25.52
C ARG A 79 -26.76 -4.40 25.00
N LEU A 80 -26.44 -5.61 24.52
CA LEU A 80 -27.41 -6.63 24.09
C LEU A 80 -28.02 -7.42 25.25
N GLY A 81 -27.59 -7.17 26.50
CA GLY A 81 -28.05 -7.90 27.68
C GLY A 81 -27.58 -9.36 27.74
N LEU A 82 -26.56 -9.72 26.96
CA LEU A 82 -26.04 -11.10 26.84
C LEU A 82 -24.88 -11.39 27.79
N ILE A 83 -24.28 -10.36 28.42
CA ILE A 83 -23.17 -10.50 29.36
C ILE A 83 -23.33 -9.52 30.53
N LYS A 84 -22.87 -9.92 31.72
CA LYS A 84 -22.89 -9.09 32.93
C LYS A 84 -21.50 -8.56 33.28
N GLU A 85 -21.39 -7.26 33.51
CA GLU A 85 -20.15 -6.64 33.99
C GLU A 85 -19.91 -6.93 35.48
N LEU A 86 -18.69 -7.35 35.81
CA LEU A 86 -18.22 -7.63 37.16
C LEU A 86 -17.26 -6.55 37.64
N LYS A 87 -17.37 -6.18 38.91
CA LYS A 87 -16.40 -5.29 39.55
C LYS A 87 -15.10 -6.03 39.85
N VAL A 88 -13.95 -5.36 39.72
CA VAL A 88 -12.65 -5.89 40.14
C VAL A 88 -12.71 -6.37 41.59
N GLY A 89 -12.25 -7.60 41.85
CA GLY A 89 -12.37 -8.27 43.16
C GLY A 89 -13.63 -9.11 43.37
N SER A 90 -14.61 -9.05 42.45
CA SER A 90 -15.76 -9.97 42.45
C SER A 90 -15.30 -11.38 42.09
N ARG A 91 -15.86 -12.39 42.77
CA ARG A 91 -15.55 -13.80 42.48
C ARG A 91 -16.51 -14.37 41.44
N PHE A 92 -15.99 -15.02 40.41
CA PHE A 92 -16.79 -15.82 39.46
C PHE A 92 -16.53 -17.30 39.73
N ARG A 93 -17.60 -18.11 39.79
CA ARG A 93 -17.51 -19.55 40.10
C ARG A 93 -17.33 -20.41 38.85
N GLY A 94 -17.72 -19.90 37.68
CA GLY A 94 -17.57 -20.58 36.40
C GLY A 94 -16.19 -20.43 35.81
N ILE A 95 -16.07 -20.79 34.53
CA ILE A 95 -14.80 -20.77 33.82
C ILE A 95 -14.48 -19.36 33.36
N VAL A 96 -13.25 -18.93 33.59
CA VAL A 96 -12.74 -17.64 33.10
C VAL A 96 -11.75 -17.90 31.97
N VAL A 97 -12.11 -17.47 30.77
CA VAL A 97 -11.19 -17.50 29.63
C VAL A 97 -10.25 -16.30 29.76
N SER A 98 -8.96 -16.60 29.97
CA SER A 98 -7.95 -15.62 30.36
C SER A 98 -6.61 -15.95 29.69
N PRO A 99 -5.85 -14.95 29.20
CA PRO A 99 -4.50 -15.16 28.65
C PRO A 99 -3.48 -15.61 29.72
N LYS A 100 -3.84 -15.58 31.00
CA LYS A 100 -3.04 -16.09 32.12
C LYS A 100 -3.54 -17.44 32.67
N GLY A 101 -4.49 -18.08 32.00
CA GLY A 101 -4.97 -19.41 32.37
C GLY A 101 -3.85 -20.46 32.37
N THR A 102 -4.02 -21.51 33.17
CA THR A 102 -3.02 -22.59 33.33
C THR A 102 -3.42 -23.90 32.68
N LYS A 103 -4.70 -24.05 32.30
CA LYS A 103 -5.24 -25.24 31.63
C LYS A 103 -5.97 -24.82 30.35
N VAL A 104 -5.88 -25.59 29.28
CA VAL A 104 -6.65 -25.33 28.06
C VAL A 104 -8.10 -25.81 28.26
N ILE A 105 -9.07 -25.07 27.72
CA ILE A 105 -10.48 -25.48 27.79
C ILE A 105 -10.71 -26.79 27.03
N SER A 106 -11.53 -27.68 27.58
CA SER A 106 -11.80 -29.00 27.00
C SER A 106 -13.27 -29.41 27.14
N PRO A 107 -13.74 -30.46 26.45
CA PRO A 107 -15.11 -30.95 26.63
C PRO A 107 -15.46 -31.37 28.07
N ALA A 108 -14.47 -31.76 28.90
CA ALA A 108 -14.67 -32.05 30.32
C ALA A 108 -15.15 -30.84 31.14
N ASP A 109 -14.98 -29.62 30.63
CA ASP A 109 -15.43 -28.39 31.27
C ASP A 109 -16.95 -28.15 31.12
N ARG A 110 -17.66 -29.00 30.35
CA ARG A 110 -19.10 -28.85 30.06
C ARG A 110 -19.98 -28.72 31.29
N ASP A 111 -19.78 -29.55 32.31
CA ASP A 111 -20.60 -29.53 33.53
C ASP A 111 -20.36 -28.25 34.35
N LEU A 112 -19.14 -27.73 34.34
CA LEU A 112 -18.79 -26.46 34.99
C LEU A 112 -19.43 -25.27 34.27
N VAL A 113 -19.42 -25.29 32.92
CA VAL A 113 -20.10 -24.27 32.10
C VAL A 113 -21.61 -24.30 32.35
N LEU A 114 -22.22 -25.48 32.40
CA LEU A 114 -23.66 -25.62 32.65
C LEU A 114 -24.06 -25.12 34.05
N ALA A 115 -23.28 -25.45 35.07
CA ALA A 115 -23.60 -25.10 36.45
C ALA A 115 -23.29 -23.63 36.81
N ASN A 116 -22.21 -23.06 36.26
CA ASN A 116 -21.67 -21.78 36.73
C ASN A 116 -21.34 -20.77 35.62
N GLY A 117 -21.40 -21.16 34.34
CA GLY A 117 -21.25 -20.27 33.20
C GLY A 117 -19.81 -19.92 32.82
N LEU A 118 -19.68 -18.89 31.98
CA LEU A 118 -18.41 -18.42 31.38
C LEU A 118 -18.15 -16.94 31.69
N ALA A 119 -16.88 -16.58 31.82
CA ALA A 119 -16.45 -15.20 31.89
C ALA A 119 -15.18 -14.92 31.10
N VAL A 120 -14.98 -13.66 30.74
CA VAL A 120 -13.81 -13.16 29.99
C VAL A 120 -13.21 -11.92 30.66
N VAL A 121 -11.94 -11.66 30.35
CA VAL A 121 -11.22 -10.47 30.79
C VAL A 121 -11.10 -9.50 29.60
N GLU A 122 -11.94 -8.47 29.57
CA GLU A 122 -11.93 -7.46 28.51
C GLU A 122 -10.79 -6.48 28.74
N CYS A 123 -9.75 -6.62 27.92
CA CYS A 123 -8.58 -5.76 27.94
C CYS A 123 -7.94 -5.67 26.55
N SER A 124 -7.17 -4.60 26.33
CA SER A 124 -6.37 -4.49 25.11
C SER A 124 -5.17 -5.42 25.18
N TRP A 125 -4.92 -6.16 24.08
CA TRP A 125 -3.73 -6.97 23.90
C TRP A 125 -2.41 -6.20 24.07
N ALA A 126 -2.42 -4.87 23.85
CA ALA A 126 -1.26 -3.99 24.01
C ALA A 126 -1.03 -3.53 25.47
N ARG A 127 -1.99 -3.80 26.37
CA ARG A 127 -1.99 -3.33 27.75
C ARG A 127 -2.27 -4.46 28.74
N LEU A 128 -1.79 -5.67 28.45
CA LEU A 128 -1.95 -6.83 29.33
C LEU A 128 -1.26 -6.63 30.68
N ASP A 129 -0.10 -5.95 30.70
CA ASP A 129 0.66 -5.71 31.93
C ASP A 129 -0.06 -4.75 32.91
N ASP A 130 -1.01 -3.96 32.41
CA ASP A 130 -1.82 -3.04 33.21
C ASP A 130 -2.99 -3.75 33.92
N VAL A 131 -3.28 -5.01 33.56
CA VAL A 131 -4.41 -5.77 34.09
C VAL A 131 -4.00 -6.45 35.41
N PRO A 132 -4.66 -6.13 36.55
CA PRO A 132 -4.35 -6.75 37.83
C PRO A 132 -4.97 -8.16 37.90
N PHE A 133 -4.40 -9.13 37.17
CA PHE A 133 -4.87 -10.53 37.13
C PHE A 133 -4.99 -11.15 38.53
N ASN A 134 -4.11 -10.77 39.47
CA ASN A 134 -4.16 -11.22 40.87
C ASN A 134 -5.45 -10.83 41.62
N LYS A 135 -6.23 -9.86 41.09
CA LYS A 135 -7.52 -9.42 41.66
C LYS A 135 -8.72 -10.07 40.97
N ILE A 136 -8.50 -10.88 39.93
CA ILE A 136 -9.53 -11.65 39.24
C ILE A 136 -9.63 -12.99 39.97
N ALA A 137 -10.62 -13.12 40.84
CA ALA A 137 -10.77 -14.30 41.69
C ALA A 137 -11.67 -15.34 40.99
N SER A 138 -11.06 -16.32 40.33
CA SER A 138 -11.76 -17.54 39.89
C SER A 138 -10.90 -18.79 40.14
N PRO A 139 -11.49 -19.91 40.60
CA PRO A 139 -10.78 -21.19 40.72
C PRO A 139 -10.55 -21.89 39.38
N HIS A 140 -11.15 -21.41 38.28
CA HIS A 140 -11.21 -22.12 37.00
C HIS A 140 -10.83 -21.23 35.81
N GLU A 141 -9.57 -20.78 35.76
CA GLU A 141 -9.05 -20.08 34.58
C GLU A 141 -8.70 -21.08 33.47
N ARG A 142 -9.02 -20.72 32.22
CA ARG A 142 -8.73 -21.52 31.02
C ARG A 142 -8.07 -20.68 29.92
N LEU A 143 -7.15 -21.31 29.20
CA LEU A 143 -6.63 -20.86 27.91
C LEU A 143 -7.51 -21.39 26.79
N LEU A 144 -7.55 -20.67 25.67
CA LEU A 144 -8.13 -21.19 24.44
C LEU A 144 -7.07 -21.89 23.60
N PRO A 145 -7.41 -23.01 22.95
CA PRO A 145 -6.50 -23.66 22.02
C PRO A 145 -6.29 -22.81 20.77
N TYR A 146 -5.41 -23.27 19.87
CA TYR A 146 -5.16 -22.63 18.59
C TYR A 146 -6.46 -22.43 17.80
N LEU A 147 -6.81 -21.17 17.60
CA LEU A 147 -7.96 -20.71 16.83
C LEU A 147 -7.59 -19.40 16.16
N LEU A 148 -8.19 -19.15 15.00
CA LEU A 148 -7.98 -17.96 14.19
C LEU A 148 -9.06 -16.92 14.51
N ALA A 149 -8.62 -15.68 14.72
CA ALA A 149 -9.52 -14.56 14.86
C ALA A 149 -10.22 -14.24 13.55
N THR A 150 -11.51 -13.92 13.65
CA THR A 150 -12.37 -13.43 12.56
C THR A 150 -12.91 -12.02 12.84
N ASN A 151 -12.51 -11.42 13.97
CA ASN A 151 -12.86 -10.07 14.31
C ASN A 151 -12.15 -9.04 13.41
N PRO A 152 -12.76 -7.86 13.15
CA PRO A 152 -12.21 -6.85 12.25
C PRO A 152 -10.82 -6.31 12.63
N THR A 153 -10.41 -6.43 13.89
CA THR A 153 -9.13 -5.88 14.38
C THR A 153 -7.97 -6.85 14.20
N ASN A 154 -8.22 -8.16 14.32
CA ASN A 154 -7.17 -9.20 14.35
C ASN A 154 -7.45 -10.36 13.39
N TYR A 155 -8.26 -10.15 12.34
CA TYR A 155 -8.62 -11.20 11.38
C TYR A 155 -7.40 -12.01 10.91
N GLY A 156 -7.53 -13.34 10.91
CA GLY A 156 -6.49 -14.28 10.50
C GLY A 156 -5.34 -14.49 11.50
N LYS A 157 -5.26 -13.72 12.60
CA LYS A 157 -4.18 -13.87 13.59
C LYS A 157 -4.51 -14.99 14.58
N PRO A 158 -3.62 -15.98 14.78
CA PRO A 158 -3.83 -17.03 15.78
C PRO A 158 -3.75 -16.48 17.20
N TRP A 159 -4.57 -17.03 18.11
CA TRP A 159 -4.67 -16.66 19.53
C TRP A 159 -5.06 -15.21 19.84
N ARG A 160 -5.47 -14.41 18.84
CA ARG A 160 -5.85 -13.00 19.02
C ARG A 160 -7.37 -12.77 18.96
N LEU A 161 -8.11 -13.71 19.54
CA LEU A 161 -9.57 -13.66 19.66
C LEU A 161 -10.01 -12.44 20.48
N ASN A 162 -11.13 -11.84 20.12
CA ASN A 162 -11.79 -10.85 20.98
C ASN A 162 -12.71 -11.53 22.00
N CYS A 163 -13.34 -10.76 22.90
CA CYS A 163 -14.13 -11.35 23.98
C CYS A 163 -15.38 -12.14 23.53
N VAL A 164 -16.05 -11.74 22.44
CA VAL A 164 -17.19 -12.53 21.94
C VAL A 164 -16.72 -13.83 21.32
N GLU A 165 -15.63 -13.80 20.54
CA GLU A 165 -15.04 -15.01 19.95
C GLU A 165 -14.48 -15.94 21.02
N ALA A 166 -13.90 -15.39 22.08
CA ALA A 166 -13.38 -16.19 23.18
C ALA A 166 -14.49 -16.94 23.93
N LEU A 167 -15.63 -16.30 24.17
CA LEU A 167 -16.82 -16.93 24.74
C LEU A 167 -17.43 -17.96 23.78
N ALA A 168 -17.55 -17.61 22.50
CA ALA A 168 -18.09 -18.51 21.49
C ALA A 168 -17.21 -19.76 21.31
N ALA A 169 -15.89 -19.61 21.25
CA ALA A 169 -14.93 -20.71 21.21
C ALA A 169 -15.13 -21.65 22.40
N ALA A 170 -15.25 -21.10 23.60
CA ALA A 170 -15.46 -21.89 24.80
C ALA A 170 -16.79 -22.65 24.79
N PHE A 171 -17.87 -22.03 24.32
CA PHE A 171 -19.16 -22.70 24.14
C PHE A 171 -19.11 -23.79 23.08
N TYR A 172 -18.49 -23.55 21.93
CA TYR A 172 -18.36 -24.57 20.89
C TYR A 172 -17.54 -25.79 21.36
N ILE A 173 -16.42 -25.56 22.05
CA ILE A 173 -15.57 -26.67 22.56
C ILE A 173 -16.30 -27.49 23.62
N THR A 174 -17.12 -26.84 24.47
CA THR A 174 -17.92 -27.53 25.50
C THR A 174 -19.26 -28.07 24.98
N GLY A 175 -19.57 -27.86 23.69
CA GLY A 175 -20.73 -28.43 23.00
C GLY A 175 -22.05 -27.67 23.22
N PHE A 176 -21.99 -26.36 23.44
CA PHE A 176 -23.14 -25.46 23.52
C PHE A 176 -23.23 -24.58 22.26
N ASP A 177 -23.35 -25.22 21.10
CA ASP A 177 -23.27 -24.57 19.78
C ASP A 177 -24.30 -23.42 19.64
N SER A 178 -25.54 -23.66 20.09
CA SER A 178 -26.62 -22.66 20.05
C SER A 178 -26.34 -21.41 20.91
N TYR A 179 -25.57 -21.54 22.00
CA TYR A 179 -25.17 -20.40 22.82
C TYR A 179 -24.06 -19.58 22.13
N ALA A 180 -23.13 -20.26 21.47
CA ALA A 180 -22.08 -19.61 20.69
C ALA A 180 -22.67 -18.85 19.49
N GLU A 181 -23.58 -19.47 18.74
CA GLU A 181 -24.30 -18.85 17.63
C GLU A 181 -25.11 -17.63 18.10
N ARG A 182 -25.79 -17.73 19.25
CA ARG A 182 -26.52 -16.60 19.82
C ARG A 182 -25.59 -15.42 20.15
N LEU A 183 -24.42 -15.67 20.74
CA LEU A 183 -23.44 -14.61 21.01
C LEU A 183 -22.92 -13.95 19.73
N LEU A 184 -22.67 -14.74 18.69
CA LEU A 184 -22.13 -14.27 17.42
C LEU A 184 -23.18 -13.58 16.53
N SER A 185 -24.47 -13.91 16.67
CA SER A 185 -25.57 -13.33 15.88
C SER A 185 -25.68 -11.81 15.96
N GLY A 186 -25.20 -11.20 17.06
CA GLY A 186 -25.15 -9.76 17.23
C GLY A 186 -24.05 -9.05 16.42
N PHE A 187 -23.28 -9.77 15.61
CA PHE A 187 -22.14 -9.27 14.84
C PHE A 187 -22.26 -9.73 13.38
N GLY A 188 -22.25 -8.79 12.43
CA GLY A 188 -22.37 -9.11 10.99
C GLY A 188 -21.25 -10.03 10.45
N TRP A 189 -20.10 -10.07 11.12
CA TRP A 189 -18.99 -10.98 10.82
C TRP A 189 -18.99 -12.26 11.67
N GLY A 190 -19.91 -12.41 12.63
CA GLY A 190 -19.90 -13.48 13.62
C GLY A 190 -20.03 -14.88 13.02
N GLY A 191 -20.77 -15.02 11.91
CA GLY A 191 -20.91 -16.31 11.20
C GLY A 191 -19.59 -16.84 10.64
N SER A 192 -18.65 -15.96 10.27
CA SER A 192 -17.34 -16.34 9.76
C SER A 192 -16.48 -17.06 10.80
N PHE A 193 -16.70 -16.79 12.10
CA PHE A 193 -15.95 -17.42 13.18
C PHE A 193 -16.04 -18.95 13.14
N TRP A 194 -17.27 -19.46 12.99
CA TRP A 194 -17.51 -20.90 12.86
C TRP A 194 -16.91 -21.42 11.56
N GLN A 195 -17.13 -20.75 10.44
CA GLN A 195 -16.65 -21.22 9.13
C GLN A 195 -15.13 -21.41 9.10
N VAL A 196 -14.38 -20.45 9.63
CA VAL A 196 -12.91 -20.49 9.67
C VAL A 196 -12.40 -21.54 10.66
N ASN A 197 -13.03 -21.66 11.83
CA ASN A 197 -12.52 -22.50 12.92
C ASN A 197 -13.16 -23.89 13.04
N ARG A 198 -14.17 -24.20 12.22
CA ARG A 198 -14.95 -25.46 12.29
C ARG A 198 -14.05 -26.68 12.34
N HIS A 199 -13.02 -26.74 11.49
CA HIS A 199 -12.11 -27.88 11.42
C HIS A 199 -11.37 -28.10 12.75
N PHE A 200 -10.83 -27.04 13.35
CA PHE A 200 -10.12 -27.10 14.63
C PHE A 200 -11.08 -27.45 15.78
N ILE A 201 -12.22 -26.77 15.86
CA ILE A 201 -13.22 -26.99 16.90
C ILE A 201 -13.75 -28.42 16.88
N GLN A 202 -14.02 -28.99 15.71
CA GLN A 202 -14.48 -30.37 15.58
C GLN A 202 -13.45 -31.39 16.06
N LYS A 203 -12.15 -31.12 15.84
CA LYS A 203 -11.05 -31.94 16.37
C LYS A 203 -10.96 -31.81 17.89
N TYR A 204 -11.00 -30.59 18.43
CA TYR A 204 -10.98 -30.37 19.89
C TYR A 204 -12.18 -30.97 20.63
N ARG A 205 -13.36 -31.04 20.00
CA ARG A 205 -14.55 -31.68 20.59
C ARG A 205 -14.41 -33.20 20.76
N ARG A 206 -13.48 -33.84 20.06
CA ARG A 206 -13.22 -35.28 20.20
C ARG A 206 -12.26 -35.58 21.36
N CYS A 207 -11.58 -34.56 21.90
CA CYS A 207 -10.70 -34.69 23.05
C CYS A 207 -11.52 -34.89 24.34
N THR A 208 -10.92 -35.55 25.34
CA THR A 208 -11.60 -35.76 26.63
C THR A 208 -11.06 -34.87 27.74
N THR A 209 -9.74 -34.66 27.81
CA THR A 209 -9.09 -33.84 28.84
C THR A 209 -8.42 -32.58 28.27
N SER A 210 -7.97 -31.69 29.17
CA SER A 210 -7.13 -30.53 28.80
C SER A 210 -5.83 -30.97 28.12
N GLU A 211 -5.18 -32.04 28.61
CA GLU A 211 -3.94 -32.54 28.01
C GLU A 211 -4.18 -33.11 26.60
N ASP A 212 -5.37 -33.70 26.35
CA ASP A 212 -5.75 -34.17 25.02
C ASP A 212 -5.93 -33.02 24.02
N VAL A 213 -6.50 -31.90 24.47
CA VAL A 213 -6.67 -30.70 23.63
C VAL A 213 -5.30 -30.07 23.32
N GLU A 214 -4.39 -30.02 24.29
CA GLU A 214 -3.01 -29.55 24.09
C GLU A 214 -2.25 -30.43 23.09
N ARG A 215 -2.35 -31.77 23.22
CA ARG A 215 -1.75 -32.70 22.27
C ARG A 215 -2.34 -32.54 20.87
N MET A 216 -3.67 -32.44 20.78
CA MET A 216 -4.35 -32.21 19.49
C MET A 216 -3.96 -30.87 18.87
N GLN A 217 -3.77 -29.84 19.68
CA GLN A 217 -3.27 -28.55 19.22
C GLN A 217 -1.87 -28.72 18.61
N GLN A 218 -0.96 -29.44 19.26
CA GLN A 218 0.38 -29.65 18.71
C GLN A 218 0.33 -30.43 17.38
N GLU A 219 -0.45 -31.50 17.31
CA GLU A 219 -0.64 -32.26 16.07
C GLU A 219 -1.18 -31.41 14.92
N LEU A 220 -2.13 -30.51 15.21
CA LEU A 220 -2.67 -29.54 14.25
C LEU A 220 -1.63 -28.53 13.79
N MET A 221 -0.79 -28.04 14.69
CA MET A 221 0.29 -27.11 14.35
C MET A 221 1.34 -27.78 13.47
N ASP A 222 1.71 -29.03 13.79
CA ASP A 222 2.66 -29.83 13.01
C ASP A 222 2.08 -30.21 11.63
N GLU A 223 0.77 -30.42 11.53
CA GLU A 223 0.06 -30.62 10.25
C GLU A 223 0.09 -29.33 9.40
N LEU A 224 -0.19 -28.18 10.00
CA LEU A 224 -0.13 -26.88 9.32
C LEU A 224 1.29 -26.56 8.83
N GLU A 225 2.32 -26.83 9.64
CA GLU A 225 3.71 -26.61 9.27
C GLU A 225 4.17 -27.54 8.14
N ARG A 226 3.80 -28.84 8.20
CA ARG A 226 4.05 -29.78 7.11
C ARG A 226 3.36 -29.38 5.82
N ASN A 227 2.07 -29.04 5.86
CA ASN A 227 1.34 -28.58 4.68
C ASN A 227 1.95 -27.31 4.09
N TRP A 228 2.44 -26.41 4.94
CA TRP A 228 3.13 -25.18 4.52
C TRP A 228 4.50 -25.45 3.90
N GLU A 229 5.28 -26.38 4.46
CA GLU A 229 6.56 -26.83 3.89
C GLU A 229 6.39 -27.62 2.60
N GLU A 230 5.40 -28.49 2.51
CA GLU A 230 5.06 -29.25 1.29
C GLU A 230 4.57 -28.31 0.19
N SER A 231 3.70 -27.35 0.50
CA SER A 231 3.28 -26.31 -0.45
C SER A 231 4.48 -25.46 -0.91
N ARG A 232 5.45 -25.19 -0.03
CA ARG A 232 6.68 -24.47 -0.40
C ARG A 232 7.59 -25.32 -1.28
N LYS A 233 7.77 -26.61 -0.96
CA LYS A 233 8.59 -27.56 -1.73
C LYS A 233 7.97 -27.88 -3.09
N GLN A 234 6.64 -28.01 -3.19
CA GLN A 234 5.93 -28.15 -4.46
C GLN A 234 6.08 -26.90 -5.34
N LYS A 235 6.02 -25.70 -4.74
CA LYS A 235 6.32 -24.43 -5.44
C LYS A 235 7.77 -24.33 -5.91
N GLU A 236 8.71 -25.07 -5.30
CA GLU A 236 10.13 -25.10 -5.70
C GLU A 236 10.46 -26.22 -6.71
N LEU A 237 9.63 -27.27 -6.82
CA LEU A 237 9.91 -28.47 -7.64
C LEU A 237 9.22 -28.48 -9.02
N VAL A 238 8.26 -27.59 -9.27
CA VAL A 238 7.57 -27.47 -10.58
C VAL A 238 7.78 -26.07 -11.15
N PRO A 239 8.82 -25.84 -11.97
CA PRO A 239 8.88 -24.65 -12.81
C PRO A 239 7.88 -24.84 -13.95
N GLY A 240 6.69 -24.24 -13.83
CA GLY A 240 5.87 -23.92 -15.00
C GLY A 240 4.51 -24.62 -15.17
N GLU A 241 3.72 -24.82 -14.12
CA GLU A 241 2.27 -24.98 -14.28
C GLU A 241 1.51 -24.09 -13.29
N GLU A 242 0.57 -23.33 -13.84
CA GLU A 242 -0.31 -22.36 -13.15
C GLU A 242 -1.29 -23.11 -12.24
N ASP A 243 -1.24 -22.87 -10.93
CA ASP A 243 -2.42 -23.07 -10.08
C ASP A 243 -3.05 -21.69 -9.86
N ASP A 244 -3.95 -21.40 -10.80
CA ASP A 244 -4.88 -20.29 -10.80
C ASP A 244 -5.76 -20.33 -9.54
N LEU A 245 -5.62 -19.33 -8.68
CA LEU A 245 -6.46 -19.14 -7.49
C LEU A 245 -7.86 -18.58 -7.84
N LEU A 246 -8.21 -18.49 -9.12
CA LEU A 246 -9.54 -18.10 -9.57
C LEU A 246 -10.48 -19.32 -9.59
N VAL A 247 -11.43 -19.33 -8.66
CA VAL A 247 -12.56 -20.27 -8.72
C VAL A 247 -13.44 -19.89 -9.92
N PRO A 248 -13.79 -20.83 -10.82
CA PRO A 248 -14.65 -20.55 -11.96
C PRO A 248 -16.04 -20.04 -11.54
N ASN A 249 -16.52 -19.01 -12.23
CA ASN A 249 -17.86 -18.45 -12.06
C ASN A 249 -18.95 -19.51 -12.37
N PRO A 250 -19.83 -19.87 -11.42
CA PRO A 250 -20.84 -20.92 -11.61
C PRO A 250 -21.95 -20.55 -12.60
N ASN A 251 -21.95 -19.35 -13.17
CA ASN A 251 -22.93 -18.91 -14.19
C ASN A 251 -22.56 -19.28 -15.64
N HIS A 252 -21.43 -19.94 -15.90
CA HIS A 252 -21.16 -20.54 -17.21
C HIS A 252 -21.30 -22.07 -17.15
N ARG A 253 -22.55 -22.56 -17.09
CA ARG A 253 -22.85 -23.92 -17.52
C ARG A 253 -22.93 -23.90 -19.05
N HIS A 254 -21.85 -24.34 -19.70
CA HIS A 254 -21.92 -24.75 -21.10
C HIS A 254 -22.84 -25.97 -21.18
N GLU A 255 -24.00 -25.79 -21.80
CA GLU A 255 -24.80 -26.89 -22.31
C GLU A 255 -23.96 -27.67 -23.33
N ALA A 256 -23.81 -28.97 -23.09
CA ALA A 256 -23.18 -29.88 -24.00
C ALA A 256 -24.06 -30.01 -25.26
N SER A 257 -23.56 -29.57 -26.40
CA SER A 257 -24.10 -29.96 -27.71
C SER A 257 -23.16 -30.99 -28.35
N ASP A 258 -23.76 -32.15 -28.54
CA ASP A 258 -23.31 -33.36 -29.21
C ASP A 258 -23.08 -33.18 -30.72
N SER A 259 -21.96 -33.73 -31.21
CA SER A 259 -21.70 -34.25 -32.57
C SER A 259 -20.17 -34.45 -32.66
N GLY A 260 -19.59 -35.61 -32.91
CA GLY A 260 -20.02 -36.76 -33.70
C GLY A 260 -18.77 -37.17 -34.49
N GLU A 261 -18.37 -38.43 -34.36
CA GLU A 261 -17.19 -39.04 -34.99
C GLU A 261 -17.16 -38.85 -36.52
N ASP A 262 -15.96 -38.81 -37.11
CA ASP A 262 -15.54 -39.80 -38.12
C ASP A 262 -14.19 -39.48 -38.79
N GLY A 263 -13.36 -40.52 -38.92
CA GLY A 263 -12.74 -40.86 -40.20
C GLY A 263 -11.32 -40.37 -40.49
N ALA A 264 -10.32 -41.14 -40.06
CA ALA A 264 -8.98 -41.13 -40.65
C ALA A 264 -8.98 -41.83 -42.02
N SER A 265 -8.27 -41.27 -43.00
CA SER A 265 -7.70 -42.03 -44.12
C SER A 265 -6.53 -41.30 -44.78
N ASP A 266 -5.38 -41.97 -44.80
CA ASP A 266 -4.18 -41.66 -45.58
C ASP A 266 -4.43 -41.62 -47.09
N ALA A 267 -3.71 -40.75 -47.80
CA ALA A 267 -3.33 -40.94 -49.19
C ALA A 267 -2.03 -40.19 -49.53
N GLU A 268 -1.09 -40.95 -50.09
CA GLU A 268 0.30 -40.60 -50.44
C GLU A 268 0.48 -39.65 -51.66
N ARG A 269 1.74 -39.20 -51.80
CA ARG A 269 2.48 -38.63 -52.97
C ARG A 269 2.53 -37.10 -53.04
N SER A 270 3.67 -36.47 -53.34
CA SER A 270 5.03 -36.91 -53.71
C SER A 270 5.95 -35.70 -53.59
N ASP A 271 7.15 -35.90 -53.05
CA ASP A 271 8.27 -34.97 -53.20
C ASP A 271 8.71 -34.92 -54.67
N ASP A 272 8.82 -33.72 -55.24
CA ASP A 272 10.01 -33.27 -55.98
C ASP A 272 9.83 -31.84 -56.52
N GLU A 273 10.93 -31.08 -56.42
CA GLU A 273 11.23 -29.78 -57.05
C GLU A 273 10.59 -28.49 -56.48
N MET A 274 11.23 -27.91 -55.46
CA MET A 274 11.48 -26.46 -55.50
C MET A 274 12.77 -26.07 -54.78
N GLY A 275 13.78 -25.73 -55.59
CA GLY A 275 14.84 -24.75 -55.32
C GLY A 275 15.49 -24.75 -53.94
N THR A 276 16.74 -25.20 -53.89
CA THR A 276 17.74 -24.74 -52.92
C THR A 276 17.93 -23.22 -53.04
N MET A 277 17.02 -22.43 -52.45
CA MET A 277 17.36 -21.10 -51.97
C MET A 277 18.14 -21.30 -50.69
N PHE A 278 19.43 -20.99 -50.75
CA PHE A 278 20.21 -20.66 -49.58
C PHE A 278 19.38 -19.64 -48.78
N PHE A 279 18.83 -20.05 -47.64
CA PHE A 279 18.37 -19.12 -46.63
C PHE A 279 19.62 -18.35 -46.21
N GLU A 280 19.79 -17.14 -46.74
CA GLU A 280 20.61 -16.14 -46.08
C GLU A 280 20.15 -16.10 -44.62
N PRO A 281 21.07 -16.18 -43.64
CA PRO A 281 20.67 -16.01 -42.26
C PRO A 281 19.93 -14.68 -42.19
N TYR A 282 18.68 -14.71 -41.71
CA TYR A 282 17.89 -13.53 -41.39
C TYR A 282 18.86 -12.47 -40.91
N SER A 283 18.98 -11.39 -41.70
CA SER A 283 19.72 -10.19 -41.32
C SER A 283 19.50 -9.99 -39.84
N THR A 284 20.57 -10.09 -39.03
CA THR A 284 20.53 -9.72 -37.62
C THR A 284 19.95 -8.31 -37.59
N MET A 285 18.64 -8.19 -37.39
CA MET A 285 18.01 -6.90 -37.18
C MET A 285 18.86 -6.25 -36.09
N LEU A 286 19.43 -5.08 -36.41
CA LEU A 286 20.25 -4.32 -35.49
C LEU A 286 19.40 -4.10 -34.25
N ARG A 287 19.58 -4.96 -33.22
CA ARG A 287 18.91 -4.76 -31.94
C ARG A 287 19.23 -3.36 -31.48
N ALA A 288 18.21 -2.63 -31.06
CA ALA A 288 18.35 -1.29 -30.50
C ALA A 288 19.47 -1.31 -29.45
N LYS A 289 20.42 -0.38 -29.57
CA LYS A 289 21.52 -0.24 -28.63
C LYS A 289 21.25 0.97 -27.75
N ASN A 290 21.82 0.94 -26.55
CA ASN A 290 21.79 2.11 -25.66
C ASN A 290 20.36 2.61 -25.41
N VAL A 291 19.41 1.68 -25.20
CA VAL A 291 18.02 2.03 -24.97
C VAL A 291 17.88 2.73 -23.62
N GLY A 292 17.20 3.88 -23.62
CA GLY A 292 16.95 4.63 -22.41
C GLY A 292 16.26 5.96 -22.66
N ILE A 293 16.45 6.91 -21.76
CA ILE A 293 15.73 8.20 -21.76
C ILE A 293 16.40 9.19 -22.71
N LEU A 294 15.68 9.58 -23.76
CA LEU A 294 16.03 10.62 -24.72
C LEU A 294 15.64 12.02 -24.26
N ALA A 295 14.51 12.15 -23.56
CA ALA A 295 13.97 13.43 -23.08
C ALA A 295 13.09 13.21 -21.85
N MET A 296 12.96 14.24 -21.01
CA MET A 296 12.11 14.21 -19.82
C MET A 296 11.35 15.53 -19.66
N GLU A 297 10.09 15.44 -19.28
CA GLU A 297 9.28 16.57 -18.85
C GLU A 297 8.64 16.26 -17.50
N VAL A 298 8.45 17.28 -16.66
CA VAL A 298 7.82 17.14 -15.34
C VAL A 298 6.69 18.14 -15.25
N TYR A 299 5.49 17.69 -14.91
CA TYR A 299 4.40 18.57 -14.51
C TYR A 299 4.37 18.67 -12.98
N LEU A 300 4.39 19.91 -12.47
CA LEU A 300 4.25 20.22 -11.05
C LEU A 300 3.07 21.18 -10.85
N PRO A 301 2.15 20.90 -9.92
CA PRO A 301 1.07 21.82 -9.57
C PRO A 301 1.59 23.20 -9.20
N LYS A 302 0.78 24.23 -9.39
CA LYS A 302 1.20 25.61 -9.11
C LYS A 302 1.32 25.89 -7.61
N ARG A 303 0.53 25.21 -6.78
CA ARG A 303 0.38 25.51 -5.34
C ARG A 303 1.02 24.43 -4.47
N CYS A 304 1.60 24.85 -3.35
CA CYS A 304 2.06 23.97 -2.28
C CYS A 304 1.82 24.59 -0.89
N VAL A 305 1.82 23.75 0.14
CA VAL A 305 1.69 24.18 1.55
C VAL A 305 3.01 23.98 2.30
N SER A 306 3.36 24.92 3.17
CA SER A 306 4.51 24.80 4.10
C SER A 306 4.20 23.75 5.17
N LEU A 307 5.06 22.75 5.33
CA LEU A 307 4.88 21.76 6.40
C LEU A 307 5.25 22.31 7.78
N ALA A 308 6.07 23.36 7.86
CA ALA A 308 6.31 24.06 9.12
C ALA A 308 5.03 24.76 9.60
N ASP A 309 4.30 25.40 8.69
CA ASP A 309 3.03 26.07 8.99
C ASP A 309 1.95 25.03 9.31
N LEU A 310 1.98 23.88 8.61
CA LEU A 310 1.07 22.77 8.86
C LEU A 310 1.32 22.10 10.23
N GLU A 311 2.55 22.13 10.76
CA GLU A 311 2.84 21.68 12.12
C GLU A 311 2.08 22.54 13.15
N GLU A 312 2.12 23.87 12.98
CA GLU A 312 1.40 24.82 13.84
C GLU A 312 -0.12 24.67 13.68
N TYR A 313 -0.60 24.61 12.44
CA TYR A 313 -2.02 24.46 12.11
C TYR A 313 -2.63 23.19 12.73
N ASN A 314 -1.91 22.07 12.68
CA ASN A 314 -2.36 20.79 13.25
C ASN A 314 -2.11 20.67 14.76
N GLY A 315 -1.49 21.67 15.40
CA GLY A 315 -1.16 21.62 16.82
C GLY A 315 -0.17 20.51 17.21
N VAL A 316 0.74 20.16 16.31
CA VAL A 316 1.79 19.15 16.56
C VAL A 316 3.12 19.79 16.96
N ALA A 317 4.02 18.99 17.55
CA ALA A 317 5.33 19.49 17.92
C ALA A 317 6.14 19.97 16.70
N LYS A 318 6.83 21.10 16.85
CA LYS A 318 7.76 21.62 15.85
C LYS A 318 8.81 20.56 15.48
N GLY A 319 9.05 20.37 14.19
CA GLY A 319 9.96 19.35 13.69
C GLY A 319 9.30 18.00 13.39
N LYS A 320 8.03 17.77 13.75
CA LYS A 320 7.36 16.49 13.49
C LYS A 320 7.34 16.13 12.00
N TYR A 321 7.08 17.10 11.13
CA TYR A 321 7.05 16.92 9.68
C TYR A 321 8.40 17.32 9.07
N THR A 322 8.92 18.48 9.45
CA THR A 322 10.14 19.06 8.87
C THR A 322 11.42 18.29 9.21
N ILE A 323 11.48 17.61 10.37
CA ILE A 323 12.62 16.77 10.79
C ILE A 323 12.23 15.29 10.79
N GLY A 324 11.04 14.97 11.32
CA GLY A 324 10.54 13.59 11.43
C GLY A 324 10.32 12.94 10.07
N LEU A 325 9.59 13.60 9.17
CA LEU A 325 9.47 13.17 7.77
C LEU A 325 10.60 13.73 6.89
N GLY A 326 11.24 14.82 7.32
CA GLY A 326 12.25 15.52 6.55
C GLY A 326 11.68 16.41 5.45
N GLN A 327 10.35 16.64 5.44
CA GLN A 327 9.65 17.31 4.35
C GLN A 327 9.45 18.80 4.61
N GLN A 328 9.62 19.63 3.57
CA GLN A 328 9.54 21.09 3.70
C GLN A 328 8.19 21.63 3.21
N TYR A 329 7.77 21.19 2.03
CA TYR A 329 6.51 21.58 1.41
C TYR A 329 5.80 20.36 0.85
N MET A 330 4.52 20.54 0.54
CA MET A 330 3.69 19.51 -0.07
C MET A 330 2.80 20.14 -1.15
N ALA A 331 2.90 19.65 -2.38
CA ALA A 331 2.04 20.06 -3.48
C ALA A 331 0.66 19.41 -3.32
N PHE A 332 -0.37 20.11 -3.78
CA PHE A 332 -1.73 19.62 -3.75
C PHE A 332 -2.54 20.30 -4.85
N VAL A 333 -3.71 19.73 -5.12
CA VAL A 333 -4.67 20.24 -6.10
C VAL A 333 -6.08 20.21 -5.52
N ASP A 334 -6.99 20.96 -6.13
CA ASP A 334 -8.41 20.96 -5.83
C ASP A 334 -9.19 20.11 -6.86
N ASP A 335 -10.39 20.56 -7.22
CA ASP A 335 -11.29 19.92 -8.18
C ASP A 335 -10.95 20.25 -9.66
N ARG A 336 -10.00 21.17 -9.92
CA ARG A 336 -9.61 21.56 -11.28
C ARG A 336 -8.57 20.67 -11.93
N GLU A 337 -7.84 19.88 -11.17
CA GLU A 337 -6.80 19.00 -11.70
C GLU A 337 -7.03 17.54 -11.27
N ASP A 338 -6.94 16.64 -12.24
CA ASP A 338 -7.04 15.20 -12.08
C ASP A 338 -5.85 14.48 -12.75
N ILE A 339 -5.85 13.15 -12.67
CA ILE A 339 -4.80 12.32 -13.27
C ILE A 339 -4.67 12.51 -14.79
N ASN A 340 -5.79 12.75 -15.49
CA ASN A 340 -5.77 12.97 -16.94
C ASN A 340 -5.12 14.31 -17.27
N SER A 341 -5.50 15.38 -16.59
CA SER A 341 -4.93 16.72 -16.78
C SER A 341 -3.43 16.77 -16.48
N PHE A 342 -2.97 16.01 -15.48
CA PHE A 342 -1.56 15.85 -15.17
C PHE A 342 -0.80 15.14 -16.30
N ALA A 343 -1.33 14.00 -16.75
CA ALA A 343 -0.72 13.23 -17.82
C ALA A 343 -0.71 14.02 -19.14
N LEU A 344 -1.81 14.69 -19.49
CA LEU A 344 -1.92 15.56 -20.67
C LEU A 344 -0.91 16.70 -20.62
N SER A 345 -0.79 17.38 -19.47
CA SER A 345 0.16 18.49 -19.31
C SER A 345 1.61 18.02 -19.42
N ALA A 346 1.95 16.87 -18.83
CA ALA A 346 3.31 16.32 -18.92
C ALA A 346 3.66 15.88 -20.35
N VAL A 347 2.75 15.18 -21.04
CA VAL A 347 2.99 14.68 -22.41
C VAL A 347 2.97 15.82 -23.43
N SER A 348 2.01 16.75 -23.35
CA SER A 348 2.00 17.93 -24.22
C SER A 348 3.27 18.76 -24.03
N GLY A 349 3.67 19.00 -22.78
CA GLY A 349 4.93 19.69 -22.48
C GLY A 349 6.15 18.97 -23.06
N LEU A 350 6.21 17.64 -22.99
CA LEU A 350 7.28 16.85 -23.60
C LEU A 350 7.31 17.03 -25.12
N LEU A 351 6.16 16.88 -25.79
CA LEU A 351 6.04 17.01 -27.24
C LEU A 351 6.43 18.42 -27.70
N ASP A 352 5.93 19.45 -27.02
CA ASP A 352 6.11 20.85 -27.38
C ASP A 352 7.56 21.33 -27.11
N ASN A 353 8.09 21.02 -25.92
CA ASN A 353 9.41 21.52 -25.49
C ASN A 353 10.55 20.90 -26.31
N TYR A 354 10.39 19.66 -26.76
CA TYR A 354 11.39 18.93 -27.55
C TYR A 354 11.04 18.85 -29.04
N HIS A 355 9.94 19.48 -29.47
CA HIS A 355 9.45 19.45 -30.85
C HIS A 355 9.35 18.03 -31.42
N ILE A 356 8.82 17.11 -30.62
CA ILE A 356 8.66 15.71 -30.99
C ILE A 356 7.45 15.59 -31.91
N ASP A 357 7.66 15.03 -33.11
CA ASP A 357 6.58 14.71 -34.03
C ASP A 357 5.73 13.57 -33.45
N PRO A 358 4.42 13.77 -33.18
CA PRO A 358 3.56 12.73 -32.62
C PRO A 358 3.51 11.45 -33.46
N THR A 359 3.80 11.50 -34.76
CA THR A 359 3.85 10.31 -35.65
C THR A 359 5.06 9.40 -35.37
N THR A 360 6.07 9.92 -34.67
CA THR A 360 7.29 9.15 -34.30
C THR A 360 7.14 8.33 -33.03
N ILE A 361 5.94 8.29 -32.44
CA ILE A 361 5.64 7.53 -31.22
C ILE A 361 4.90 6.25 -31.59
N GLY A 362 5.43 5.09 -31.18
CA GLY A 362 4.84 3.76 -31.40
C GLY A 362 4.36 3.09 -30.11
N TRP A 363 4.77 3.59 -28.95
CA TRP A 363 4.36 3.09 -27.64
C TRP A 363 4.05 4.24 -26.69
N LEU A 364 2.95 4.14 -25.95
CA LEU A 364 2.58 5.09 -24.91
C LEU A 364 1.96 4.33 -23.74
N GLU A 365 2.60 4.39 -22.57
CA GLU A 365 2.12 3.66 -21.39
C GLU A 365 2.17 4.53 -20.13
N VAL A 366 1.13 4.40 -19.29
CA VAL A 366 0.95 5.21 -18.08
C VAL A 366 1.09 4.34 -16.84
N GLY A 367 2.05 4.66 -15.99
CA GLY A 367 2.08 4.20 -14.61
C GLY A 367 1.31 5.14 -13.71
N THR A 368 0.27 4.64 -13.05
CA THR A 368 -0.48 5.41 -12.05
C THR A 368 -1.16 4.49 -11.03
N GLU A 369 -1.39 4.99 -9.82
CA GLU A 369 -2.31 4.35 -8.87
C GLU A 369 -3.58 5.18 -8.61
N THR A 370 -3.67 6.39 -9.18
CA THR A 370 -4.79 7.32 -9.10
C THR A 370 -5.87 6.96 -10.12
N LEU A 371 -6.89 6.22 -9.68
CA LEU A 371 -8.00 5.79 -10.55
C LEU A 371 -9.13 6.83 -10.58
N VAL A 372 -9.50 7.25 -11.78
CA VAL A 372 -10.73 8.01 -12.06
C VAL A 372 -11.77 7.18 -12.81
N ASP A 373 -11.34 6.15 -13.53
CA ASP A 373 -12.18 5.14 -14.18
C ASP A 373 -11.60 3.75 -13.90
N LYS A 374 -12.46 2.73 -13.84
CA LYS A 374 -12.07 1.34 -13.52
C LYS A 374 -11.74 0.51 -14.77
N SER A 375 -12.10 0.99 -15.95
CA SER A 375 -11.94 0.30 -17.23
C SER A 375 -11.22 1.19 -18.25
N LYS A 376 -11.65 2.44 -18.41
CA LYS A 376 -11.00 3.38 -19.34
C LYS A 376 -9.65 3.83 -18.79
N SER A 377 -8.58 3.51 -19.51
CA SER A 377 -7.22 3.89 -19.16
C SER A 377 -6.94 5.39 -19.39
N VAL A 378 -6.04 5.97 -18.60
CA VAL A 378 -5.48 7.31 -18.82
C VAL A 378 -4.80 7.38 -20.19
N LYS A 379 -4.11 6.31 -20.60
CA LYS A 379 -3.52 6.19 -21.94
C LYS A 379 -4.50 6.53 -23.06
N THR A 380 -5.73 6.02 -23.00
CA THR A 380 -6.73 6.32 -24.06
C THR A 380 -7.20 7.77 -24.04
N THR A 381 -7.09 8.48 -22.91
CA THR A 381 -7.31 9.93 -22.86
C THR A 381 -6.17 10.70 -23.52
N LEU A 382 -4.92 10.25 -23.32
CA LEU A 382 -3.73 10.84 -23.94
C LEU A 382 -3.72 10.74 -25.48
N MET A 383 -4.41 9.75 -26.06
CA MET A 383 -4.57 9.63 -27.52
C MET A 383 -5.20 10.88 -28.17
N ARG A 384 -5.87 11.75 -27.40
CA ARG A 384 -6.33 13.07 -27.88
C ARG A 384 -5.19 13.93 -28.43
N LEU A 385 -3.98 13.84 -27.85
CA LEU A 385 -2.80 14.59 -28.31
C LEU A 385 -2.25 14.08 -29.65
N PHE A 386 -2.61 12.86 -30.05
CA PHE A 386 -2.13 12.23 -31.28
C PHE A 386 -3.17 12.25 -32.41
N ALA A 387 -4.44 12.52 -32.09
CA ALA A 387 -5.56 12.44 -33.03
C ALA A 387 -5.38 13.34 -34.26
N ASP A 388 -4.91 14.58 -34.07
CA ASP A 388 -4.72 15.55 -35.16
C ASP A 388 -3.60 15.13 -36.14
N SER A 389 -2.62 14.36 -35.65
CA SER A 389 -1.54 13.80 -36.50
C SER A 389 -1.99 12.56 -37.28
N GLY A 390 -3.15 11.98 -36.94
CA GLY A 390 -3.62 10.71 -37.49
C GLY A 390 -2.89 9.46 -36.95
N ASN A 391 -1.99 9.61 -35.97
CA ASN A 391 -1.27 8.49 -35.37
C ASN A 391 -2.12 7.79 -34.29
N PHE A 392 -2.84 6.74 -34.69
CA PHE A 392 -3.64 5.89 -33.79
C PHE A 392 -2.98 4.54 -33.48
N ASP A 393 -1.97 4.16 -34.26
CA ASP A 393 -1.22 2.92 -34.10
C ASP A 393 -0.11 3.13 -33.07
N ILE A 394 -0.51 3.15 -31.79
CA ILE A 394 0.37 3.33 -30.64
C ILE A 394 0.01 2.26 -29.60
N GLU A 395 0.93 1.34 -29.33
CA GLU A 395 0.79 0.31 -28.30
C GLU A 395 0.87 0.89 -26.87
N GLY A 396 0.66 0.04 -25.86
CA GLY A 396 0.66 0.42 -24.44
C GLY A 396 -0.72 0.83 -23.89
N ILE A 397 -0.86 0.74 -22.56
CA ILE A 397 -2.07 1.03 -21.78
C ILE A 397 -1.70 1.65 -20.41
N ASP A 398 -2.42 1.33 -19.33
CA ASP A 398 -2.04 1.72 -17.98
C ASP A 398 -1.46 0.50 -17.23
N SER A 399 -0.36 0.71 -16.51
CA SER A 399 0.28 -0.27 -15.62
C SER A 399 0.11 0.15 -14.17
N LYS A 400 -0.36 -0.75 -13.31
CA LYS A 400 -0.72 -0.43 -11.93
C LYS A 400 -0.24 -1.47 -10.92
N ASN A 401 0.60 -1.01 -9.98
CA ASN A 401 0.77 -1.58 -8.64
C ASN A 401 1.32 -0.49 -7.72
N ALA A 402 0.44 0.22 -7.00
CA ALA A 402 0.81 1.36 -6.15
C ALA A 402 1.85 2.28 -6.86
N CYS A 403 2.88 2.72 -6.15
CA CYS A 403 3.94 3.58 -6.66
C CYS A 403 4.91 2.89 -7.66
N TYR A 404 4.75 1.60 -7.95
CA TYR A 404 5.61 0.83 -8.86
C TYR A 404 5.16 0.87 -10.34
N GLY A 405 3.91 1.27 -10.61
CA GLY A 405 3.30 1.16 -11.94
C GLY A 405 4.10 1.79 -13.09
N SER A 406 4.77 2.92 -12.84
CA SER A 406 5.61 3.61 -13.82
C SER A 406 6.92 2.88 -14.12
N THR A 407 7.47 2.13 -13.17
CA THR A 407 8.63 1.26 -13.40
C THR A 407 8.25 0.03 -14.20
N ALA A 408 7.04 -0.51 -14.01
CA ALA A 408 6.51 -1.54 -14.90
C ALA A 408 6.37 -1.00 -16.34
N ALA A 409 5.76 0.18 -16.51
CA ALA A 409 5.63 0.83 -17.82
C ALA A 409 6.98 1.14 -18.48
N LEU A 410 7.98 1.54 -17.69
CA LEU A 410 9.35 1.73 -18.18
C LEU A 410 9.95 0.42 -18.70
N PHE A 411 9.86 -0.65 -17.93
CA PHE A 411 10.40 -1.95 -18.36
C PHE A 411 9.68 -2.48 -19.58
N ASN A 412 8.36 -2.32 -19.66
CA ASN A 412 7.58 -2.70 -20.84
C ASN A 412 8.04 -1.93 -22.08
N ALA A 413 8.23 -0.60 -21.98
CA ALA A 413 8.72 0.22 -23.08
C ALA A 413 10.14 -0.17 -23.54
N VAL A 414 11.07 -0.39 -22.60
CA VAL A 414 12.44 -0.85 -22.93
C VAL A 414 12.39 -2.22 -23.60
N ASN A 415 11.61 -3.16 -23.06
CA ASN A 415 11.45 -4.50 -23.63
C ASN A 415 10.82 -4.44 -25.03
N TRP A 416 9.83 -3.57 -25.26
CA TRP A 416 9.21 -3.37 -26.57
C TRP A 416 10.23 -2.90 -27.60
N ILE A 417 11.05 -1.88 -27.27
CA ILE A 417 12.11 -1.36 -28.16
C ILE A 417 13.16 -2.45 -28.47
N GLU A 418 13.47 -3.31 -27.51
CA GLU A 418 14.42 -4.41 -27.68
C GLU A 418 13.81 -5.67 -28.33
N SER A 419 12.49 -5.69 -28.57
CA SER A 419 11.76 -6.83 -29.11
C SER A 419 11.78 -6.88 -30.65
N SER A 420 11.33 -8.01 -31.21
CA SER A 420 11.08 -8.14 -32.65
C SER A 420 9.85 -7.36 -33.14
N SER A 421 9.00 -6.87 -32.23
CA SER A 421 7.82 -6.05 -32.55
C SER A 421 8.15 -4.57 -32.65
N TRP A 422 9.38 -4.15 -32.32
CA TRP A 422 9.78 -2.76 -32.45
C TRP A 422 9.74 -2.31 -33.92
N ASP A 423 9.08 -1.19 -34.16
CA ASP A 423 8.85 -0.63 -35.49
C ASP A 423 9.78 0.56 -35.82
N GLY A 424 10.76 0.82 -34.97
CA GLY A 424 11.70 1.94 -35.12
C GLY A 424 11.25 3.25 -34.47
N ARG A 425 10.02 3.34 -33.96
CA ARG A 425 9.49 4.54 -33.28
C ARG A 425 9.89 4.60 -31.81
N ASN A 426 9.77 5.79 -31.22
CA ASN A 426 10.05 5.99 -29.80
C ASN A 426 8.86 5.57 -28.93
N ALA A 427 9.13 5.34 -27.64
CA ALA A 427 8.12 5.11 -26.62
C ALA A 427 7.99 6.32 -25.69
N ILE A 428 6.79 6.58 -25.17
CA ILE A 428 6.56 7.54 -24.08
C ILE A 428 6.08 6.78 -22.85
N VAL A 429 6.77 7.00 -21.73
CA VAL A 429 6.37 6.48 -20.42
C VAL A 429 5.92 7.64 -19.55
N VAL A 430 4.71 7.55 -19.01
CA VAL A 430 4.13 8.57 -18.14
C VAL A 430 4.02 8.02 -16.72
N ALA A 431 4.52 8.76 -15.75
CA ALA A 431 4.32 8.52 -14.33
C ALA A 431 3.52 9.69 -13.76
N ALA A 432 2.34 9.46 -13.21
CA ALA A 432 1.49 10.54 -12.74
C ALA A 432 0.62 10.10 -11.56
N ASP A 433 0.50 10.94 -10.54
CA ASP A 433 -0.34 10.64 -9.39
C ASP A 433 -0.72 11.88 -8.57
N ILE A 434 -1.82 11.72 -7.84
CA ILE A 434 -2.28 12.65 -6.82
C ILE A 434 -2.35 11.86 -5.49
N ALA A 435 -1.35 12.03 -4.65
CA ALA A 435 -1.20 11.34 -3.37
C ALA A 435 -1.89 12.10 -2.25
N ILE A 436 -3.11 11.66 -1.90
CA ILE A 436 -3.93 12.28 -0.85
C ILE A 436 -4.30 11.25 0.22
N TYR A 437 -4.28 11.70 1.47
CA TYR A 437 -4.64 10.90 2.64
C TYR A 437 -5.73 11.59 3.46
N ALA A 438 -6.50 10.80 4.19
CA ALA A 438 -7.50 11.30 5.15
C ALA A 438 -6.87 12.23 6.19
N ASP A 439 -7.69 13.04 6.86
CA ASP A 439 -7.24 13.87 7.97
C ASP A 439 -6.58 12.98 9.04
N GLY A 440 -5.33 13.30 9.38
CA GLY A 440 -4.54 12.45 10.28
C GLY A 440 -3.03 12.53 10.02
N PRO A 441 -2.26 11.62 10.66
CA PRO A 441 -0.79 11.66 10.64
C PRO A 441 -0.17 11.35 9.27
N ALA A 442 -0.91 10.73 8.34
CA ALA A 442 -0.42 10.41 6.99
C ALA A 442 -0.59 11.58 6.00
N ARG A 443 -1.52 12.53 6.25
CA ARG A 443 -1.78 13.69 5.37
C ARG A 443 -0.52 14.48 4.97
N PRO A 444 0.44 14.75 5.87
CA PRO A 444 1.67 15.48 5.52
C PRO A 444 2.68 14.69 4.66
N ALA A 445 2.38 13.43 4.32
CA ALA A 445 3.15 12.60 3.40
C ALA A 445 2.50 12.48 2.01
N GLY A 446 1.52 13.33 1.70
CA GLY A 446 0.94 13.47 0.38
C GLY A 446 1.83 14.24 -0.60
N GLY A 447 1.28 14.53 -1.77
CA GLY A 447 1.94 15.26 -2.84
C GLY A 447 1.21 15.04 -4.17
N ALA A 448 1.63 15.74 -5.22
CA ALA A 448 1.01 15.61 -6.54
C ALA A 448 1.97 16.06 -7.65
N GLY A 449 2.03 15.31 -8.75
CA GLY A 449 2.83 15.66 -9.92
C GLY A 449 2.86 14.56 -10.97
N ALA A 450 3.50 14.85 -12.10
CA ALA A 450 3.71 13.88 -13.17
C ALA A 450 5.08 14.05 -13.84
N CYS A 451 5.55 12.98 -14.49
CA CYS A 451 6.75 12.95 -15.29
C CYS A 451 6.48 12.15 -16.58
N ALA A 452 6.85 12.71 -17.73
CA ALA A 452 6.82 12.02 -19.01
C ALA A 452 8.25 11.83 -19.50
N MET A 453 8.58 10.63 -19.98
CA MET A 453 9.91 10.27 -20.47
C MET A 453 9.80 9.72 -21.88
N LEU A 454 10.58 10.29 -22.81
CA LEU A 454 10.77 9.73 -24.14
C LEU A 454 11.85 8.65 -24.05
N ILE A 455 11.52 7.42 -24.45
CA ILE A 455 12.41 6.27 -24.43
C ILE A 455 12.76 5.87 -25.87
N GLY A 456 14.04 5.65 -26.15
CA GLY A 456 14.52 5.30 -27.49
C GLY A 456 15.96 4.76 -27.47
N PRO A 457 16.47 4.32 -28.62
CA PRO A 457 17.86 3.92 -28.79
C PRO A 457 18.82 5.12 -28.70
N ASP A 458 20.10 4.84 -28.47
CA ASP A 458 21.18 5.84 -28.41
C ASP A 458 20.90 7.01 -27.46
N ALA A 459 20.26 6.68 -26.34
CA ALA A 459 19.87 7.65 -25.34
C ALA A 459 21.08 8.19 -24.55
N PRO A 460 21.06 9.47 -24.14
CA PRO A 460 22.06 10.03 -23.24
C PRO A 460 22.02 9.41 -21.84
N ILE A 461 20.88 8.85 -21.43
CA ILE A 461 20.70 8.11 -20.18
C ILE A 461 20.24 6.71 -20.53
N ILE A 462 21.07 5.70 -20.31
CA ILE A 462 20.79 4.30 -20.67
C ILE A 462 20.53 3.45 -19.45
N PHE A 463 19.65 2.46 -19.58
CA PHE A 463 19.43 1.47 -18.53
C PHE A 463 20.36 0.27 -18.71
N ASP A 464 20.87 -0.27 -17.61
CA ASP A 464 21.50 -1.59 -17.67
C ASP A 464 20.42 -2.67 -17.71
N SER A 465 20.63 -3.74 -18.48
CA SER A 465 19.66 -4.82 -18.67
C SER A 465 19.43 -5.70 -17.44
N ILE A 466 20.16 -5.46 -16.35
CA ILE A 466 20.11 -6.25 -15.13
C ILE A 466 19.25 -5.52 -14.10
N HIS A 467 18.17 -6.18 -13.68
CA HIS A 467 17.27 -5.71 -12.63
C HIS A 467 17.04 -6.80 -11.59
N GLY A 468 17.15 -6.46 -10.31
CA GLY A 468 16.76 -7.32 -9.20
C GLY A 468 15.35 -6.95 -8.73
N SER A 469 14.42 -7.89 -8.76
CA SER A 469 13.01 -7.62 -8.40
C SER A 469 12.57 -8.46 -7.20
N TYR A 470 11.63 -7.91 -6.44
CA TYR A 470 10.95 -8.58 -5.33
C TYR A 470 9.47 -8.24 -5.37
N MET A 471 8.62 -9.26 -5.34
CA MET A 471 7.17 -9.12 -5.29
C MET A 471 6.65 -10.07 -4.21
N ALA A 472 5.71 -9.61 -3.40
CA ALA A 472 5.11 -10.40 -2.33
C ALA A 472 3.70 -9.89 -2.04
N ASP A 473 2.81 -10.76 -1.59
CA ASP A 473 1.47 -10.36 -1.12
C ASP A 473 1.56 -9.71 0.27
N SER A 474 1.19 -8.43 0.37
CA SER A 474 1.21 -7.64 1.59
C SER A 474 0.09 -6.59 1.64
N TYR A 475 -0.53 -6.45 2.81
CA TYR A 475 -1.54 -5.42 3.09
C TYR A 475 -0.93 -4.23 3.84
N ASP A 476 0.24 -3.75 3.38
CA ASP A 476 0.95 -2.64 4.00
C ASP A 476 0.36 -1.27 3.60
N PHE A 477 0.02 -1.11 2.32
CA PHE A 477 -0.66 0.05 1.75
C PHE A 477 -1.56 -0.41 0.60
N TYR A 478 -2.86 -0.12 0.67
CA TYR A 478 -3.81 -0.55 -0.35
C TYR A 478 -5.06 0.34 -0.38
N LYS A 479 -5.82 0.34 -1.49
CA LYS A 479 -7.02 1.17 -1.69
C LYS A 479 -8.26 0.28 -1.93
N PRO A 480 -8.83 -0.34 -0.88
CA PRO A 480 -9.94 -1.27 -1.04
C PRO A 480 -11.28 -0.55 -1.25
N ASN A 481 -11.43 0.66 -0.71
CA ASN A 481 -12.66 1.45 -0.80
C ASN A 481 -12.66 2.27 -2.10
N MET A 482 -13.36 1.75 -3.12
CA MET A 482 -13.50 2.44 -4.41
C MET A 482 -14.17 3.83 -4.29
N ALA A 483 -14.99 4.06 -3.27
CA ALA A 483 -15.67 5.34 -3.04
C ALA A 483 -14.78 6.39 -2.34
N SER A 484 -13.62 6.01 -1.76
CA SER A 484 -12.61 6.92 -1.17
C SER A 484 -11.30 7.02 -1.97
N GLU A 485 -10.69 8.21 -2.08
CA GLU A 485 -9.32 8.35 -2.64
C GLU A 485 -8.26 7.89 -1.65
N TYR A 486 -8.61 7.92 -0.36
CA TYR A 486 -7.67 7.64 0.69
C TYR A 486 -7.34 6.15 0.77
N PRO A 487 -6.06 5.81 0.90
CA PRO A 487 -5.62 4.45 1.12
C PRO A 487 -5.86 4.00 2.56
N GLU A 488 -6.00 2.69 2.74
CA GLU A 488 -5.72 2.01 4.00
C GLU A 488 -4.21 1.83 4.14
N VAL A 489 -3.66 2.21 5.30
CA VAL A 489 -2.20 2.23 5.53
C VAL A 489 -1.86 1.65 6.88
N ASP A 490 -1.13 0.54 6.90
CA ASP A 490 -0.38 0.08 8.06
C ASP A 490 1.00 0.76 8.02
N GLY A 491 1.14 1.89 8.71
CA GLY A 491 2.37 2.69 8.70
C GLY A 491 3.63 1.87 9.07
N PRO A 492 3.64 1.17 10.23
CA PRO A 492 4.70 0.23 10.56
C PRO A 492 4.88 -0.86 9.49
N GLY A 493 3.80 -1.49 9.01
CA GLY A 493 3.86 -2.50 7.95
C GLY A 493 4.54 -1.98 6.66
N SER A 494 4.19 -0.78 6.22
CA SER A 494 4.74 -0.12 5.02
C SER A 494 6.24 0.13 5.12
N ILE A 495 6.73 0.57 6.29
CA ILE A 495 8.18 0.78 6.51
C ILE A 495 8.94 -0.56 6.46
N ALA A 496 8.33 -1.62 7.00
CA ALA A 496 8.87 -2.97 6.97
C ALA A 496 8.96 -3.49 5.53
N ALA A 497 7.85 -3.42 4.80
CA ALA A 497 7.73 -3.87 3.42
C ALA A 497 8.74 -3.14 2.52
N TYR A 498 8.85 -1.82 2.63
CA TYR A 498 9.86 -1.03 1.90
C TYR A 498 11.28 -1.52 2.16
N SER A 499 11.63 -1.81 3.41
CA SER A 499 13.00 -2.21 3.78
C SER A 499 13.31 -3.65 3.38
N THR A 500 12.36 -4.57 3.57
CA THR A 500 12.47 -5.97 3.15
C THR A 500 12.55 -6.09 1.63
N ALA A 501 11.75 -5.32 0.91
CA ALA A 501 11.78 -5.27 -0.55
C ALA A 501 13.10 -4.70 -1.06
N LEU A 502 13.68 -3.70 -0.37
CA LEU A 502 15.00 -3.16 -0.70
C LEU A 502 16.08 -4.22 -0.52
N ASP A 503 16.13 -4.89 0.63
CA ASP A 503 17.12 -5.95 0.89
C ASP A 503 17.05 -7.06 -0.17
N SER A 504 15.83 -7.48 -0.50
CA SER A 504 15.56 -8.61 -1.40
C SER A 504 15.86 -8.25 -2.86
N SER A 505 15.37 -7.12 -3.35
CA SER A 505 15.64 -6.65 -4.71
C SER A 505 17.12 -6.32 -4.92
N TYR A 506 17.77 -5.71 -3.93
CA TYR A 506 19.21 -5.44 -3.96
C TYR A 506 20.04 -6.73 -4.00
N SER A 507 19.69 -7.71 -3.17
CA SER A 507 20.35 -9.02 -3.18
C SER A 507 20.11 -9.77 -4.51
N ALA A 508 18.90 -9.70 -5.07
CA ALA A 508 18.60 -10.27 -6.38
C ALA A 508 19.42 -9.63 -7.50
N TYR A 509 19.57 -8.30 -7.48
CA TYR A 509 20.41 -7.57 -8.42
C TYR A 509 21.86 -8.03 -8.34
N LYS A 510 22.45 -8.07 -7.13
CA LYS A 510 23.83 -8.53 -6.91
C LYS A 510 24.07 -9.96 -7.43
N ARG A 511 23.11 -10.88 -7.23
CA ARG A 511 23.19 -12.25 -7.78
C ARG A 511 23.21 -12.25 -9.31
N LYS A 512 22.30 -11.52 -9.96
CA LYS A 512 22.22 -11.46 -11.42
C LYS A 512 23.45 -10.78 -12.04
N LEU A 513 23.98 -9.74 -11.40
CA LEU A 513 25.18 -9.05 -11.86
C LEU A 513 26.41 -9.96 -11.87
N LYS A 514 26.56 -10.80 -10.83
CA LYS A 514 27.64 -11.80 -10.74
C LYS A 514 27.61 -12.80 -11.90
N VAL A 515 26.42 -13.23 -12.32
CA VAL A 515 26.24 -14.22 -13.41
C VAL A 515 26.45 -13.59 -14.78
N SER A 516 25.87 -12.41 -15.02
CA SER A 516 25.79 -11.80 -16.36
C SER A 516 27.05 -11.07 -16.81
N SER A 517 27.78 -10.44 -15.89
CA SER A 517 28.83 -9.47 -16.24
C SER A 517 30.24 -9.87 -15.78
N ASN A 518 30.38 -11.07 -15.21
CA ASN A 518 31.62 -11.55 -14.57
C ASN A 518 32.25 -10.46 -13.68
N TYR A 519 31.38 -9.74 -12.96
CA TYR A 519 31.71 -8.49 -12.27
C TYR A 519 32.88 -8.71 -11.29
N PRO A 520 33.95 -7.90 -11.36
CA PRO A 520 35.12 -8.10 -10.52
C PRO A 520 34.80 -7.67 -9.09
N GLY A 521 34.48 -8.63 -8.23
CA GLY A 521 34.29 -8.42 -6.80
C GLY A 521 32.84 -8.40 -6.34
N VAL A 522 32.59 -7.75 -5.20
CA VAL A 522 31.27 -7.64 -4.57
C VAL A 522 30.71 -6.26 -4.86
N PHE A 523 29.58 -6.20 -5.56
CA PHE A 523 28.87 -4.96 -5.83
C PHE A 523 28.48 -4.24 -4.54
N SER A 524 28.66 -2.91 -4.52
CA SER A 524 28.26 -2.01 -3.44
C SER A 524 27.74 -0.67 -3.97
N LEU A 525 27.11 0.13 -3.10
CA LEU A 525 26.76 1.51 -3.42
C LEU A 525 27.97 2.42 -3.63
N GLU A 526 29.19 1.99 -3.29
CA GLU A 526 30.39 2.73 -3.65
C GLU A 526 30.71 2.66 -5.14
N ASP A 527 30.19 1.64 -5.84
CA ASP A 527 30.31 1.51 -7.30
C ASP A 527 29.37 2.45 -8.08
N MET A 528 28.53 3.21 -7.35
CA MET A 528 27.58 4.17 -7.91
C MET A 528 27.98 5.59 -7.55
N ASP A 529 27.85 6.51 -8.51
CA ASP A 529 28.05 7.94 -8.27
C ASP A 529 26.84 8.57 -7.58
N TYR A 530 25.64 8.08 -7.92
CA TYR A 530 24.37 8.53 -7.35
C TYR A 530 23.46 7.36 -6.96
N ALA A 531 22.52 7.62 -6.05
CA ALA A 531 21.52 6.64 -5.67
C ALA A 531 20.15 7.30 -5.55
N ILE A 532 19.23 6.84 -6.39
CA ILE A 532 17.87 7.37 -6.50
C ILE A 532 16.92 6.32 -5.92
N PHE A 533 16.04 6.77 -5.04
CA PHE A 533 15.04 5.92 -4.39
C PHE A 533 13.66 6.47 -4.66
N HIS A 534 12.64 5.60 -4.64
CA HIS A 534 11.28 6.05 -4.41
C HIS A 534 11.24 6.81 -3.06
N THR A 535 10.78 8.06 -3.09
CA THR A 535 10.77 8.94 -1.91
C THR A 535 9.32 9.26 -1.51
N PRO A 536 8.72 8.47 -0.61
CA PRO A 536 7.43 8.82 -0.02
C PRO A 536 7.59 10.00 0.96
N TYR A 537 8.73 10.06 1.64
CA TYR A 537 9.20 11.21 2.40
C TYR A 537 10.71 11.06 2.63
N ILE A 538 11.42 12.17 2.82
CA ILE A 538 12.89 12.19 2.82
C ILE A 538 13.50 11.30 3.90
N LYS A 539 12.89 11.22 5.08
CA LYS A 539 13.37 10.33 6.15
C LYS A 539 13.38 8.86 5.72
N GLN A 540 12.41 8.41 4.91
CA GLN A 540 12.40 7.04 4.39
C GLN A 540 13.57 6.79 3.45
N THR A 541 13.90 7.77 2.60
CA THR A 541 15.05 7.68 1.70
C THR A 541 16.38 7.67 2.46
N ILE A 542 16.52 8.47 3.52
CA ILE A 542 17.70 8.42 4.42
C ILE A 542 17.86 7.01 5.02
N LYS A 543 16.77 6.42 5.52
CA LYS A 543 16.75 5.06 6.07
C LYS A 543 17.05 4.00 5.01
N GLY A 544 16.47 4.12 3.82
CA GLY A 544 16.72 3.22 2.69
C GLY A 544 18.19 3.21 2.27
N TYR A 545 18.80 4.39 2.14
CA TYR A 545 20.22 4.50 1.82
C TYR A 545 21.11 3.87 2.90
N ALA A 546 20.84 4.17 4.17
CA ALA A 546 21.53 3.56 5.30
C ALA A 546 21.37 2.03 5.32
N ARG A 547 20.18 1.51 4.96
CA ARG A 547 19.91 0.08 4.86
C ARG A 547 20.68 -0.59 3.73
N ALA A 548 20.82 0.06 2.58
CA ALA A 548 21.64 -0.45 1.49
C ALA A 548 23.14 -0.50 1.87
N LEU A 549 23.67 0.54 2.54
CA LEU A 549 25.03 0.51 3.10
C LEU A 549 25.21 -0.62 4.12
N PHE A 550 24.19 -0.89 4.94
CA PHE A 550 24.19 -2.03 5.85
C PHE A 550 24.24 -3.37 5.09
N ASN A 551 23.53 -3.52 3.98
CA ASN A 551 23.64 -4.71 3.13
C ASN A 551 25.02 -4.87 2.49
N ASP A 552 25.70 -3.77 2.16
CA ASP A 552 27.07 -3.81 1.66
C ASP A 552 28.05 -4.25 2.75
N PHE A 553 27.88 -3.73 3.97
CA PHE A 553 28.63 -4.18 5.14
C PHE A 553 28.45 -5.68 5.41
N LEU A 554 27.21 -6.21 5.32
CA LEU A 554 26.97 -7.65 5.49
C LEU A 554 27.66 -8.50 4.43
N ALA A 555 27.71 -8.01 3.18
CA ALA A 555 28.34 -8.74 2.08
C ALA A 555 29.87 -8.66 2.12
N ALA A 556 30.43 -7.56 2.64
CA ALA A 556 31.86 -7.31 2.71
C ALA A 556 32.21 -6.44 3.95
N PRO A 557 32.32 -7.04 5.16
CA PRO A 557 32.52 -6.30 6.41
C PRO A 557 33.80 -5.44 6.47
N HIS A 558 34.79 -5.77 5.65
CA HIS A 558 36.08 -5.07 5.57
C HIS A 558 36.00 -3.74 4.80
N LEU A 559 34.91 -3.48 4.07
CA LEU A 559 34.73 -2.27 3.26
C LEU A 559 34.15 -1.08 4.06
N SER A 560 33.80 -1.26 5.34
CA SER A 560 33.27 -0.18 6.20
C SER A 560 34.13 0.05 7.45
N PRO A 561 34.30 1.31 7.89
CA PRO A 561 35.24 1.70 8.93
C PRO A 561 34.84 1.33 10.38
N SER A 562 33.81 0.49 10.59
CA SER A 562 33.39 0.06 11.94
C SER A 562 33.32 -1.46 12.01
N SER A 563 34.40 -2.06 12.51
CA SER A 563 34.60 -3.51 12.63
C SER A 563 33.81 -4.18 13.78
N ASP A 564 33.02 -3.42 14.56
CA ASP A 564 32.35 -3.92 15.77
C ASP A 564 30.81 -4.00 15.68
N VAL A 565 30.21 -3.75 14.51
CA VAL A 565 28.75 -3.85 14.36
C VAL A 565 28.34 -5.30 14.09
N LYS A 566 27.72 -5.95 15.08
CA LYS A 566 27.09 -7.27 14.89
C LYS A 566 25.86 -7.15 13.98
N PRO A 567 25.51 -8.20 13.20
CA PRO A 567 24.25 -8.22 12.47
C PRO A 567 23.09 -7.96 13.44
N PRO A 568 22.19 -7.01 13.15
CA PRO A 568 21.08 -6.72 14.03
C PRO A 568 20.14 -7.92 14.08
N PRO A 569 19.56 -8.22 15.26
CA PRO A 569 18.61 -9.32 15.42
C PRO A 569 17.28 -9.07 14.69
N SER A 570 17.03 -7.85 14.19
CA SER A 570 15.76 -7.46 13.55
C SER A 570 15.95 -6.29 12.60
N ILE A 571 15.08 -6.19 11.59
CA ILE A 571 14.95 -5.02 10.70
C ILE A 571 14.57 -3.73 11.45
N TRP A 572 14.11 -3.86 12.70
CA TRP A 572 13.66 -2.76 13.56
C TRP A 572 14.71 -2.25 14.54
N ASP A 573 15.95 -2.75 14.48
CA ASP A 573 16.98 -2.29 15.41
C ASP A 573 17.36 -0.82 15.15
N LYS A 574 16.83 0.07 15.99
CA LYS A 574 17.08 1.51 15.95
C LYS A 574 18.54 1.86 16.16
N THR A 575 19.30 1.01 16.87
CA THR A 575 20.72 1.24 17.14
C THR A 575 21.51 1.14 15.85
N THR A 576 21.34 0.02 15.12
CA THR A 576 21.96 -0.18 13.80
C THR A 576 21.46 0.84 12.80
N GLU A 577 20.15 1.13 12.75
CA GLU A 577 19.61 2.17 11.86
C GLU A 577 20.30 3.52 12.09
N THR A 578 20.41 3.97 13.34
CA THR A 578 21.04 5.25 13.68
C THR A 578 22.53 5.25 13.34
N ALA A 579 23.22 4.15 13.61
CA ALA A 579 24.66 4.01 13.31
C ALA A 579 24.93 4.13 11.80
N PHE A 580 24.14 3.45 10.96
CA PHE A 580 24.33 3.50 9.50
C PHE A 580 23.83 4.80 8.88
N ILE A 581 22.82 5.46 9.45
CA ILE A 581 22.45 6.83 9.06
C ILE A 581 23.63 7.79 9.31
N GLN A 582 24.27 7.69 10.48
CA GLN A 582 25.41 8.54 10.81
C GLN A 582 26.61 8.23 9.90
N LEU A 583 26.92 6.94 9.70
CA LEU A 583 28.01 6.48 8.83
C LEU A 583 27.81 6.95 7.37
N GLY A 584 26.59 6.81 6.86
CA GLY A 584 26.26 7.17 5.49
C GLY A 584 26.01 8.65 5.26
N SER A 585 26.04 9.50 6.29
CA SER A 585 25.58 10.90 6.20
C SER A 585 26.34 11.73 5.15
N GLU A 586 27.67 11.66 5.09
CA GLU A 586 28.46 12.41 4.10
C GLU A 586 28.23 11.87 2.68
N SER A 587 28.18 10.54 2.54
CA SER A 587 27.93 9.88 1.25
C SER A 587 26.51 10.17 0.75
N PHE A 588 25.51 10.22 1.65
CA PHE A 588 24.13 10.59 1.33
C PHE A 588 24.05 12.02 0.78
N ILE A 589 24.75 12.98 1.40
CA ILE A 589 24.80 14.36 0.93
C ILE A 589 25.35 14.45 -0.51
N LYS A 590 26.34 13.62 -0.85
CA LYS A 590 26.95 13.64 -2.19
C LYS A 590 26.13 12.86 -3.23
N LYS A 591 25.63 11.68 -2.87
CA LYS A 591 25.05 10.71 -3.81
C LYS A 591 23.53 10.75 -3.91
N VAL A 592 22.83 11.22 -2.87
CA VAL A 592 21.35 11.16 -2.78
C VAL A 592 20.72 12.54 -2.70
N ASP A 593 21.31 13.47 -1.93
CA ASP A 593 20.74 14.82 -1.74
C ASP A 593 20.40 15.58 -3.04
N PRO A 594 21.25 15.54 -4.09
CA PRO A 594 20.94 16.18 -5.38
C PRO A 594 19.69 15.64 -6.06
N THR A 595 19.19 14.47 -5.66
CA THR A 595 18.00 13.82 -6.21
C THR A 595 16.70 14.28 -5.52
N LEU A 596 16.77 15.11 -4.47
CA LEU A 596 15.62 15.36 -3.57
C LEU A 596 14.92 16.71 -3.78
N ALA A 597 15.27 17.49 -4.81
CA ALA A 597 14.69 18.82 -5.04
C ALA A 597 13.16 18.78 -5.18
N CYS A 598 12.63 17.88 -6.03
CA CYS A 598 11.18 17.66 -6.15
C CYS A 598 10.57 17.14 -4.86
N ALA A 599 11.15 16.11 -4.23
CA ALA A 599 10.61 15.51 -3.01
C ALA A 599 10.44 16.54 -1.86
N ARG A 600 11.38 17.48 -1.71
CA ARG A 600 11.33 18.56 -0.72
C ARG A 600 10.18 19.54 -0.94
N ARG A 601 9.86 19.81 -2.21
CA ARG A 601 8.91 20.85 -2.59
C ARG A 601 7.50 20.31 -2.85
N LEU A 602 7.40 19.10 -3.37
CA LEU A 602 6.17 18.51 -3.87
C LEU A 602 5.59 17.45 -2.94
N GLY A 603 6.41 16.81 -2.10
CA GLY A 603 5.97 15.68 -1.28
C GLY A 603 6.06 14.34 -2.02
N ASN A 604 5.19 13.39 -1.66
CA ASN A 604 5.11 12.08 -2.30
C ASN A 604 4.34 12.17 -3.62
N LEU A 605 4.97 11.74 -4.72
CA LEU A 605 4.34 11.73 -6.04
C LEU A 605 3.97 10.32 -6.52
N TYR A 606 3.89 9.35 -5.60
CA TYR A 606 3.67 7.93 -5.89
C TYR A 606 4.53 7.44 -7.06
N THR A 607 3.93 7.06 -8.19
CA THR A 607 4.65 6.53 -9.36
C THR A 607 5.62 7.53 -9.97
N ALA A 608 5.38 8.83 -9.85
CA ALA A 608 6.28 9.87 -10.36
C ALA A 608 7.44 10.17 -9.40
N SER A 609 7.42 9.67 -8.16
CA SER A 609 8.42 10.02 -7.14
C SER A 609 9.85 9.64 -7.57
N LEU A 610 10.05 8.41 -8.05
CA LEU A 610 11.38 7.95 -8.48
C LEU A 610 11.93 8.77 -9.66
N TYR A 611 11.08 9.07 -10.65
CA TYR A 611 11.50 9.73 -11.89
C TYR A 611 11.65 11.24 -11.74
N THR A 612 10.89 11.86 -10.83
CA THR A 612 11.13 13.26 -10.45
C THR A 612 12.37 13.42 -9.58
N CYS A 613 12.79 12.38 -8.86
CA CYS A 613 14.11 12.35 -8.23
C CYS A 613 15.26 12.24 -9.26
N LEU A 614 15.07 11.49 -10.36
CA LEU A 614 15.99 11.51 -11.50
C LEU A 614 16.03 12.90 -12.17
N ALA A 615 14.88 13.51 -12.42
CA ALA A 615 14.81 14.88 -12.96
C ALA A 615 15.49 15.90 -12.02
N SER A 616 15.36 15.70 -10.70
CA SER A 616 16.06 16.53 -9.70
C SER A 616 17.58 16.39 -9.80
N LEU A 617 18.11 15.19 -10.04
CA LEU A 617 19.53 14.96 -10.26
C LEU A 617 20.02 15.72 -11.50
N ILE A 618 19.31 15.58 -12.62
CA ILE A 618 19.62 16.27 -13.89
C ILE A 618 19.60 17.79 -13.68
N ALA A 619 18.64 18.31 -12.92
CA ALA A 619 18.52 19.74 -12.66
C ALA A 619 19.55 20.29 -11.66
N SER A 620 20.03 19.47 -10.72
CA SER A 620 20.88 19.92 -9.61
C SER A 620 22.37 19.77 -9.87
N VAL A 621 22.76 18.92 -10.82
CA VAL A 621 24.18 18.64 -11.11
C VAL A 621 24.52 19.11 -12.54
N PRO A 622 25.63 19.84 -12.74
CA PRO A 622 26.05 20.26 -14.07
C PRO A 622 26.23 19.07 -15.05
N PRO A 623 25.82 19.19 -16.33
CA PRO A 623 25.92 18.12 -17.32
C PRO A 623 27.34 17.53 -17.46
N ALA A 624 28.36 18.40 -17.42
CA ALA A 624 29.76 17.99 -17.47
C ALA A 624 30.18 17.10 -16.28
N THR A 625 29.54 17.23 -15.13
CA THR A 625 29.80 16.38 -13.95
C THR A 625 29.00 15.08 -14.01
N LEU A 626 27.83 15.08 -14.66
CA LEU A 626 26.98 13.90 -14.86
C LEU A 626 27.49 12.96 -15.95
N SER A 627 28.22 13.47 -16.95
CA SER A 627 28.75 12.65 -18.04
C SER A 627 29.62 11.49 -17.52
N GLY A 628 29.30 10.27 -17.96
CA GLY A 628 29.98 9.03 -17.58
C GLY A 628 29.57 8.46 -16.21
N LYS A 629 28.63 9.09 -15.52
CA LYS A 629 28.22 8.71 -14.16
C LYS A 629 27.21 7.57 -14.15
N ARG A 630 27.21 6.78 -13.07
CA ARG A 630 26.26 5.70 -12.82
C ARG A 630 25.34 6.06 -11.67
N SER A 631 24.06 5.71 -11.79
CA SER A 631 23.11 5.82 -10.70
C SER A 631 22.40 4.50 -10.45
N SER A 632 22.20 4.17 -9.18
CA SER A 632 21.22 3.15 -8.78
C SER A 632 19.82 3.74 -8.73
N MET A 633 18.82 2.88 -8.94
CA MET A 633 17.40 3.18 -8.94
C MET A 633 16.69 2.13 -8.07
N TYR A 634 15.96 2.57 -7.04
CA TYR A 634 15.11 1.68 -6.23
C TYR A 634 13.64 2.08 -6.34
N ALA A 635 12.89 1.33 -7.14
CA ALA A 635 11.45 1.44 -7.27
C ALA A 635 10.73 0.59 -6.22
N PHE A 636 9.68 1.13 -5.61
CA PHE A 636 8.85 0.43 -4.63
C PHE A 636 7.40 0.87 -4.76
N GLY A 637 6.46 -0.06 -4.62
CA GLY A 637 5.05 0.21 -4.39
C GLY A 637 4.47 -0.80 -3.40
N GLY A 638 3.61 -0.34 -2.49
CA GLY A 638 2.92 -1.21 -1.52
C GLY A 638 2.08 -2.29 -2.18
N GLY A 639 1.81 -3.38 -1.47
CA GLY A 639 1.12 -4.55 -1.99
C GLY A 639 1.89 -5.88 -2.02
N CYS A 640 3.21 -5.97 -2.19
CA CYS A 640 4.20 -5.01 -2.65
C CYS A 640 4.98 -5.52 -3.88
N ALA A 641 5.45 -4.58 -4.69
CA ALA A 641 6.33 -4.81 -5.83
C ALA A 641 7.50 -3.82 -5.79
N ALA A 642 8.71 -4.31 -6.03
CA ALA A 642 9.93 -3.51 -6.01
C ALA A 642 10.97 -4.01 -7.00
N SER A 643 11.79 -3.08 -7.51
CA SER A 643 12.95 -3.39 -8.34
C SER A 643 14.11 -2.47 -8.02
N PHE A 644 15.30 -3.07 -7.94
CA PHE A 644 16.58 -2.39 -7.93
C PHE A 644 17.25 -2.56 -9.30
N PHE A 645 17.60 -1.46 -9.95
CA PHE A 645 18.22 -1.43 -11.27
C PHE A 645 19.17 -0.24 -11.37
N THR A 646 19.93 -0.16 -12.45
CA THR A 646 20.94 0.89 -12.63
C THR A 646 20.81 1.58 -13.98
N LEU A 647 21.28 2.82 -14.03
CA LEU A 647 21.40 3.61 -15.25
C LEU A 647 22.79 4.21 -15.38
N ARG A 648 23.15 4.58 -16.61
CA ARG A 648 24.40 5.28 -16.94
C ARG A 648 24.09 6.51 -17.76
N ILE A 649 24.74 7.62 -17.43
CA ILE A 649 24.67 8.85 -18.20
C ILE A 649 25.84 8.83 -19.18
N VAL A 650 25.57 8.51 -20.44
CA VAL A 650 26.58 8.32 -21.49
C VAL A 650 26.61 9.45 -22.52
N GLY A 651 25.56 10.29 -22.56
CA GLY A 651 25.47 11.45 -23.45
C GLY A 651 25.27 12.76 -22.70
N ASP A 652 25.13 13.85 -23.47
CA ASP A 652 24.93 15.20 -22.93
C ASP A 652 23.51 15.39 -22.39
N THR A 653 23.40 15.92 -21.17
CA THR A 653 22.12 16.20 -20.50
C THR A 653 21.77 17.70 -20.49
N THR A 654 22.56 18.55 -21.16
CA THR A 654 22.38 20.02 -21.19
C THR A 654 20.99 20.42 -21.68
N GLU A 655 20.52 19.83 -22.77
CA GLU A 655 19.19 20.13 -23.30
C GLU A 655 18.10 19.75 -22.29
N MET A 656 18.18 18.56 -21.67
CA MET A 656 17.21 18.16 -20.65
C MET A 656 17.20 19.11 -19.46
N GLN A 657 18.37 19.45 -18.93
CA GLN A 657 18.48 20.37 -17.81
C GLN A 657 17.85 21.74 -18.13
N HIS A 658 18.13 22.26 -19.33
CA HIS A 658 17.62 23.57 -19.76
C HIS A 658 16.10 23.55 -20.00
N LYS A 659 15.57 22.54 -20.70
CA LYS A 659 14.14 22.42 -21.03
C LYS A 659 13.29 22.16 -19.78
N LEU A 660 13.79 21.35 -18.85
CA LEU A 660 13.11 21.12 -17.58
C LEU A 660 12.95 22.39 -16.76
N ASP A 661 13.98 23.27 -16.72
CA ASP A 661 14.04 24.49 -15.88
C ASP A 661 13.57 24.23 -14.43
N LEU A 662 13.86 23.03 -13.92
CA LEU A 662 13.11 22.43 -12.81
C LEU A 662 13.28 23.23 -11.51
N LEU A 663 14.50 23.60 -11.15
CA LEU A 663 14.76 24.35 -9.91
C LEU A 663 14.07 25.72 -9.92
N SER A 664 14.05 26.42 -11.06
CA SER A 664 13.34 27.69 -11.21
C SER A 664 11.82 27.49 -11.16
N ARG A 665 11.28 26.42 -11.73
CA ARG A 665 9.83 26.10 -11.65
C ARG A 665 9.41 25.77 -10.22
N LEU A 666 10.21 24.99 -9.48
CA LEU A 666 9.95 24.66 -8.07
C LEU A 666 9.91 25.91 -7.18
N THR A 667 10.80 26.88 -7.41
CA THR A 667 10.84 28.15 -6.65
C THR A 667 9.68 29.09 -7.00
N ARG A 668 9.17 29.05 -8.23
CA ARG A 668 7.99 29.82 -8.67
C ARG A 668 6.64 29.29 -8.16
N MET A 669 6.59 28.06 -7.64
CA MET A 669 5.37 27.53 -7.03
C MET A 669 4.90 28.44 -5.88
N GLU A 670 3.59 28.64 -5.82
CA GLU A 670 2.94 29.47 -4.81
C GLU A 670 2.80 28.71 -3.49
N VAL A 671 3.37 29.27 -2.41
CA VAL A 671 3.16 28.74 -1.06
C VAL A 671 1.88 29.35 -0.50
N VAL A 672 0.86 28.52 -0.32
CA VAL A 672 -0.47 28.95 0.16
C VAL A 672 -0.73 28.54 1.60
N SER A 673 -1.71 29.18 2.23
CA SER A 673 -2.04 28.96 3.64
C SER A 673 -2.60 27.55 3.90
N CYS A 674 -2.43 27.04 5.13
CA CYS A 674 -3.01 25.76 5.54
C CYS A 674 -4.54 25.73 5.45
N HIS A 675 -5.21 26.87 5.63
CA HIS A 675 -6.66 26.98 5.45
C HIS A 675 -7.08 26.75 4.00
N GLU A 676 -6.33 27.31 3.04
CA GLU A 676 -6.60 27.12 1.61
C GLU A 676 -6.33 25.67 1.18
N PHE A 677 -5.24 25.08 1.68
CA PHE A 677 -4.95 23.66 1.53
C PHE A 677 -6.11 22.78 2.03
N SER A 678 -6.57 22.97 3.27
CA SER A 678 -7.68 22.20 3.81
C SER A 678 -8.99 22.42 3.07
N ARG A 679 -9.24 23.65 2.56
CA ARG A 679 -10.41 23.95 1.73
C ARG A 679 -10.36 23.19 0.40
N SER A 680 -9.22 23.21 -0.27
CA SER A 680 -9.01 22.55 -1.56
C SER A 680 -9.21 21.03 -1.47
N LEU A 681 -8.67 20.40 -0.42
CA LEU A 681 -8.88 18.97 -0.20
C LEU A 681 -10.35 18.62 0.09
N LYS A 682 -11.06 19.44 0.88
CA LYS A 682 -12.49 19.25 1.13
C LYS A 682 -13.31 19.40 -0.14
N LEU A 683 -12.96 20.35 -0.99
CA LEU A 683 -13.63 20.57 -2.27
C LEU A 683 -13.49 19.34 -3.17
N ARG A 684 -12.28 18.79 -3.25
CA ARG A 684 -12.02 17.55 -3.98
C ARG A 684 -12.81 16.36 -3.42
N GLU A 685 -12.82 16.19 -2.10
CA GLU A 685 -13.55 15.12 -1.42
C GLU A 685 -15.06 15.19 -1.69
N GLN A 686 -15.63 16.40 -1.72
CA GLN A 686 -17.06 16.62 -2.00
C GLN A 686 -17.47 16.22 -3.42
N HIS A 687 -16.57 16.36 -4.40
CA HIS A 687 -16.90 16.22 -5.82
C HIS A 687 -16.33 14.96 -6.48
N ARG A 688 -15.62 14.12 -5.73
CA ARG A 688 -14.91 12.95 -6.28
C ARG A 688 -15.79 11.99 -7.09
N ASN A 689 -16.99 11.69 -6.61
CA ASN A 689 -17.93 10.78 -7.28
C ASN A 689 -19.07 11.55 -7.97
N ALA A 690 -18.94 12.86 -8.14
CA ALA A 690 -19.97 13.69 -8.74
C ALA A 690 -20.04 13.45 -10.25
N VAL A 691 -21.27 13.38 -10.77
CA VAL A 691 -21.57 13.39 -12.20
C VAL A 691 -22.30 14.68 -12.55
N SER A 692 -22.24 15.11 -13.81
CA SER A 692 -22.83 16.38 -14.25
C SER A 692 -22.35 17.57 -13.42
N TYR A 693 -21.03 17.70 -13.28
CA TYR A 693 -20.37 18.61 -12.36
C TYR A 693 -19.40 19.56 -13.09
N SER A 694 -19.36 20.82 -12.69
CA SER A 694 -18.36 21.79 -13.15
C SER A 694 -17.45 22.17 -11.98
N PRO A 695 -16.14 21.89 -12.07
CA PRO A 695 -15.15 22.30 -11.08
C PRO A 695 -15.27 23.77 -10.69
N SER A 696 -15.17 24.04 -9.39
CA SER A 696 -15.34 25.37 -8.81
C SER A 696 -14.02 26.05 -8.43
N GLY A 697 -12.92 25.28 -8.39
CA GLY A 697 -11.56 25.80 -8.25
C GLY A 697 -11.23 26.84 -9.33
N LEU A 698 -10.28 27.71 -9.01
CA LEU A 698 -9.92 28.82 -9.88
C LEU A 698 -8.97 28.35 -10.97
N ILE A 699 -9.26 28.69 -12.24
CA ILE A 699 -8.35 28.39 -13.36
C ILE A 699 -7.00 29.12 -13.18
N THR A 700 -7.00 30.27 -12.50
CA THR A 700 -5.77 31.01 -12.17
C THR A 700 -4.84 30.23 -11.23
N ASP A 701 -5.33 29.19 -10.58
CA ASP A 701 -4.55 28.34 -9.68
C ASP A 701 -3.85 27.20 -10.44
N VAL A 702 -4.08 27.09 -11.74
CA VAL A 702 -3.39 26.19 -12.67
C VAL A 702 -2.37 27.01 -13.49
N TRP A 703 -1.27 26.38 -13.92
CA TRP A 703 -0.28 27.06 -14.75
C TRP A 703 -0.86 27.44 -16.13
N PRO A 704 -0.48 28.60 -16.69
CA PRO A 704 -0.82 28.91 -18.07
C PRO A 704 -0.30 27.83 -19.03
N GLY A 705 -1.16 27.34 -19.92
CA GLY A 705 -0.85 26.28 -20.88
C GLY A 705 -1.00 24.85 -20.34
N ALA A 706 -1.20 24.67 -19.04
CA ALA A 706 -1.52 23.35 -18.49
C ALA A 706 -3.00 23.00 -18.70
N TYR A 707 -3.26 21.70 -18.84
CA TYR A 707 -4.61 21.16 -18.93
C TYR A 707 -5.27 21.20 -17.55
N TYR A 708 -6.57 21.39 -17.54
CA TYR A 708 -7.42 21.36 -16.34
C TYR A 708 -8.75 20.70 -16.70
N LEU A 709 -9.47 20.23 -15.67
CA LEU A 709 -10.82 19.69 -15.82
C LEU A 709 -11.81 20.85 -16.00
N ASP A 710 -12.47 20.90 -17.16
CA ASP A 710 -13.48 21.92 -17.45
C ASP A 710 -14.84 21.51 -16.89
N LYS A 711 -15.24 20.27 -17.15
CA LYS A 711 -16.50 19.69 -16.68
C LYS A 711 -16.53 18.16 -16.73
N ILE A 712 -17.40 17.59 -15.92
CA ILE A 712 -17.82 16.19 -15.95
C ILE A 712 -19.26 16.16 -16.48
N THR A 713 -19.51 15.46 -17.58
CA THR A 713 -20.85 15.38 -18.17
C THR A 713 -21.80 14.49 -17.33
N ALA A 714 -23.09 14.48 -17.69
CA ALA A 714 -24.06 13.57 -17.09
C ALA A 714 -23.74 12.08 -17.32
N LEU A 715 -22.90 11.76 -18.32
CA LEU A 715 -22.40 10.42 -18.60
C LEU A 715 -21.02 10.16 -17.97
N ALA A 716 -20.62 10.96 -16.98
CA ALA A 716 -19.33 10.88 -16.30
C ALA A 716 -18.10 11.05 -17.24
N GLN A 717 -18.26 11.75 -18.36
CA GLN A 717 -17.14 12.04 -19.26
C GLN A 717 -16.39 13.28 -18.79
N SER A 718 -15.10 13.15 -18.55
CA SER A 718 -14.19 14.28 -18.31
C SER A 718 -13.87 15.01 -19.61
N ILE A 719 -14.14 16.32 -19.61
CA ILE A 719 -13.83 17.23 -20.71
C ILE A 719 -12.68 18.12 -20.30
#